data_AF-A0A964HEC5-F1
#
_entry.id   AF-A0A964HEC5-F1
#
_cell.length_a   1.000
_cell.length_b   1.000
_cell.length_c   1.000
_cell.angle_alpha   90.00
_cell.angle_beta   90.00
_cell.angle_gamma   90.00
#
_symmetry.space_group_name_H-M   'P 1'
#
loop_
_entity.id
_entity.type
_entity.pdbx_description
1 polymer ?
#
loop_
_entity_poly.entity_id
_entity_poly.type
_entity_poly.pdbx_seq_one_letter_code
_entity_poly.pdbx_strand_id
1 'polypeptide(L)'
;MTLLLLQKALSAYQASRLTEAEQHCQGFLLQDPNNADALHLLGLVHLQMGQYTSSESLFRRAISIRNDAVFLSNLGITLCRQGKLSEAETVFRIVLSIQEEFPETHNNLGNLLQEKGSYSEAEQAFRRAIEQRPLFFDAHYNLGNLLAILNRPSEAESAYRSALTMNPDHAGACNNLGIVLRTLSRQEDAEAAFRHAIKVQPDNVEAYCNLGELLRESGRKNEAKTIFLHALTVNIRDGRARTNLGNLLLAEGELEEARSLFSESCEFAPDDAFSYQNLGIALQRCGNFEDAEAAYRRAINIQPRNASFQKKIGELFQTTGRLESAEHAFRHATELDPADSEAFVDLGHLLQAKGDTLGAEIAFRKALTLKPDDYIIHTWLANLLKIRGQHVEAEEAFNASLALRPDSLETLFGLGVLLLESQRLHEAESTFKKAIEIKPDFAEANDNLGYIFHEQGRHQDAVACYRKALEIRPELLATHSNLLRTLTYSQKHESGYCYEEACRYGRKAAELAGKKYAAWLCSPQPQRLRVGLVSGDLRLHPVGQFLEGLLAHIDPKRIELVAYPSLDQEDELTTRLRPWFSAWTPLFNLSDQEAAERIRADGIHVLIDLSGHTAHNRLPVFARKPAPVQVTWLGYLATTGVAAIDYLIADAWTLPEADEVNFTEKVWRLPETYLCFTPPRVEANITQLPALTQGYVTFGSFNNLTKINDEVVATWAKILASIPNSRLLLKTKQLSDASIRQKTIDRFSAHGIGADRLILQQHLARTEYLTPYQDIDIALDPFPYPGITTSVEALWMGIPVLTLAGDSFLSRQGVGLLMNTNLPEWIATDVNDYVNRAISHASDLSRLAMLRTGLRQQVMASPIFDAPRFAHRFENALWEMWQRWQQPEGNIHHASLIPALPQPLDTTSPHSIRSDTARIVLPPLTRRHRAHAKNSTPHDNEKAQSLADQGTALCLQNRIAEAEPFFRQALAINPNLPHVHNNLGNLLQSTKRFADAEAAFRQAIALSPDYVDAHYNLGNLLKSIHRFSEAENEYLLALSLQPNHAGAHINLGNLLLESNRFPEAEVAFRRVLELQPDYADAHNNLGNLLKKTHRLTDAEAAYRRAIALQPNNVMALNNLGILLLEDQQFSNAEDAFRLAISLHPTHPDAFNNLGNLLKETKRLDEA
;
A
#
# COMPACT_ATOMS: atom_id res chain seq x y z
N MET A 1 84.55 26.36 52.03
CA MET A 1 83.89 25.04 52.16
C MET A 1 82.39 25.13 51.87
N THR A 2 81.70 26.19 52.30
CA THR A 2 80.28 26.52 52.07
C THR A 2 79.85 26.50 50.59
N LEU A 3 80.51 27.27 49.70
CA LEU A 3 80.19 27.33 48.26
C LEU A 3 80.29 25.98 47.52
N LEU A 4 81.08 25.04 48.05
CA LEU A 4 81.28 23.72 47.45
C LEU A 4 80.05 22.81 47.64
N LEU A 5 79.28 22.99 48.73
CA LEU A 5 78.10 22.17 49.04
C LEU A 5 76.92 22.49 48.11
N LEU A 6 76.67 23.77 47.82
CA LEU A 6 75.59 24.17 46.90
C LEU A 6 75.89 23.75 45.45
N GLN A 7 77.15 23.84 45.00
CA GLN A 7 77.56 23.31 43.69
C GLN A 7 77.40 21.79 43.59
N LYS A 8 77.70 21.05 44.66
CA LYS A 8 77.45 19.60 44.72
C LYS A 8 75.97 19.28 44.67
N ALA A 9 75.13 20.04 45.37
CA ALA A 9 73.68 19.88 45.32
C ALA A 9 73.13 20.10 43.91
N LEU A 10 73.57 21.17 43.23
CA LEU A 10 73.15 21.46 41.86
C LEU A 10 73.61 20.38 40.88
N SER A 11 74.85 19.89 41.01
CA SER A 11 75.36 18.80 40.17
C SER A 11 74.62 17.48 40.41
N ALA A 12 74.27 17.17 41.66
CA ALA A 12 73.46 16.00 41.99
C ALA A 12 72.04 16.11 41.42
N TYR A 13 71.41 17.29 41.52
CA TYR A 13 70.09 17.55 40.93
C TYR A 13 70.10 17.41 39.41
N GLN A 14 71.08 18.02 38.73
CA GLN A 14 71.26 17.89 37.28
C GLN A 14 71.50 16.42 36.85
N ALA A 15 72.15 15.62 37.69
CA ALA A 15 72.34 14.19 37.47
C ALA A 15 71.13 13.33 37.90
N SER A 16 69.99 13.94 38.26
CA SER A 16 68.78 13.27 38.78
C SER A 16 69.01 12.41 40.03
N ARG A 17 70.09 12.65 40.78
CA ARG A 17 70.37 12.01 42.07
C ARG A 17 69.71 12.81 43.20
N LEU A 18 68.38 12.73 43.24
CA LEU A 18 67.53 13.62 44.03
C LEU A 18 67.80 13.56 45.53
N THR A 19 67.99 12.37 46.11
CA THR A 19 68.27 12.21 47.55
C THR A 19 69.63 12.79 47.95
N GLU A 20 70.63 12.68 47.07
CA GLU A 20 71.95 13.27 47.28
C GLU A 20 71.90 14.80 47.16
N ALA A 21 71.13 15.32 46.19
CA ALA A 21 70.87 16.74 46.03
C ALA A 21 70.15 17.34 47.26
N GLU A 22 69.14 16.65 47.77
CA GLU A 22 68.39 17.01 48.98
C GLU A 22 69.32 17.15 50.19
N GLN A 23 70.15 16.12 50.45
CA GLN A 23 71.10 16.10 51.57
C GLN A 23 72.11 17.25 51.48
N HIS A 24 72.65 17.52 50.29
CA HIS A 24 73.59 18.62 50.09
C HIS A 24 72.94 20.00 50.24
N CYS A 25 71.70 20.18 49.77
CA CYS A 25 70.91 21.40 49.99
C CYS A 25 70.61 21.62 51.47
N GLN A 26 70.13 20.60 52.18
CA GLN A 26 69.85 20.69 53.62
C GLN A 26 71.12 20.97 54.43
N GLY A 27 72.23 20.31 54.09
CA GLY A 27 73.53 20.54 54.71
C GLY A 27 74.07 21.96 54.50
N PHE A 28 73.80 22.57 53.34
CA PHE A 28 74.13 23.97 53.07
C PHE A 28 73.22 24.92 53.86
N LEU A 29 71.91 24.67 53.90
CA LEU A 29 70.93 25.49 54.61
C LEU A 29 71.09 25.47 56.14
N LEU A 30 71.77 24.47 56.71
CA LEU A 30 72.18 24.50 58.12
C LEU A 30 73.23 25.58 58.41
N GLN A 31 74.02 25.96 57.42
CA GLN A 31 75.08 26.98 57.53
C GLN A 31 74.58 28.36 57.11
N ASP A 32 73.67 28.41 56.13
CA ASP A 32 73.00 29.64 55.68
C ASP A 32 71.48 29.40 55.47
N PRO A 33 70.67 29.51 56.54
CA PRO A 33 69.24 29.18 56.49
C PRO A 33 68.38 30.08 55.59
N ASN A 34 68.89 31.26 55.22
CA ASN A 34 68.19 32.28 54.43
C ASN A 34 68.76 32.41 53.02
N ASN A 35 69.42 31.38 52.52
CA ASN A 35 69.92 31.37 51.15
C ASN A 35 68.79 31.07 50.15
N ALA A 36 68.41 32.07 49.35
CA ALA A 36 67.28 31.95 48.43
C ALA A 36 67.50 30.88 47.33
N ASP A 37 68.72 30.76 46.80
CA ASP A 37 69.06 29.80 45.74
C ASP A 37 69.08 28.36 46.27
N ALA A 38 69.60 28.13 47.48
CA ALA A 38 69.58 26.80 48.10
C ALA A 38 68.15 26.35 48.49
N LEU A 39 67.29 27.29 48.94
CA LEU A 39 65.87 27.02 49.21
C LEU A 39 65.10 26.70 47.92
N HIS A 40 65.34 27.43 46.84
CA HIS A 40 64.73 27.17 45.52
C HIS A 40 65.18 25.83 44.94
N LEU A 41 66.48 25.52 44.99
CA LEU A 41 67.01 24.24 44.53
C LEU A 41 66.45 23.07 45.35
N LEU A 42 66.31 23.23 46.68
CA LEU A 42 65.66 22.22 47.51
C LEU A 42 64.18 22.07 47.12
N GLY A 43 63.45 23.17 46.91
CA GLY A 43 62.08 23.15 46.41
C GLY A 43 61.93 22.38 45.08
N LEU A 44 62.85 22.59 44.13
CA LEU A 44 62.90 21.83 42.87
C LEU A 44 63.12 20.32 43.08
N VAL A 45 64.01 19.94 44.00
CA VAL A 45 64.21 18.54 44.37
C VAL A 45 62.93 17.93 44.94
N HIS A 46 62.26 18.62 45.87
CA HIS A 46 60.99 18.16 46.45
C HIS A 46 59.87 18.07 45.40
N LEU A 47 59.80 19.01 44.46
CA LEU A 47 58.87 18.97 43.33
C LEU A 47 59.08 17.71 42.48
N GLN A 48 60.33 17.40 42.13
CA GLN A 48 60.66 16.23 41.31
C GLN A 48 60.44 14.91 42.06
N MET A 49 60.56 14.90 43.39
CA MET A 49 60.20 13.76 44.24
C MET A 49 58.68 13.60 44.48
N GLY A 50 57.83 14.50 43.96
CA GLY A 50 56.39 14.47 44.19
C GLY A 50 55.95 15.00 45.57
N GLN A 51 56.83 15.63 46.33
CA GLN A 51 56.57 16.17 47.66
C GLN A 51 56.05 17.62 47.57
N TYR A 52 54.87 17.78 46.96
CA TYR A 52 54.37 19.09 46.51
C TYR A 52 54.14 20.10 47.64
N THR A 53 53.67 19.69 48.81
CA THR A 53 53.41 20.59 49.95
C THR A 53 54.72 21.15 50.53
N SER A 54 55.77 20.31 50.59
CA SER A 54 57.09 20.74 51.04
C SER A 54 57.74 21.68 50.03
N SER A 55 57.66 21.31 48.74
CA SER A 55 58.09 22.15 47.62
C SER A 55 57.46 23.56 47.67
N GLU A 56 56.14 23.63 47.87
CA GLU A 56 55.41 24.91 47.97
C GLU A 56 55.95 25.77 49.13
N SER A 57 56.13 25.18 50.31
CA SER A 57 56.66 25.89 51.49
C SER A 57 58.06 26.45 51.23
N LEU A 58 58.93 25.66 50.60
CA LEU A 58 60.30 26.05 50.26
C LEU A 58 60.34 27.16 49.22
N PHE A 59 59.52 27.09 48.17
CA PHE A 59 59.43 28.16 47.18
C PHE A 59 58.90 29.46 47.78
N ARG A 60 57.84 29.43 48.60
CA ARG A 60 57.34 30.64 49.28
C ARG A 60 58.39 31.27 50.19
N ARG A 61 59.18 30.45 50.90
CA ARG A 61 60.31 30.93 51.70
C ARG A 61 61.40 31.57 50.83
N ALA A 62 61.80 30.93 49.73
CA ALA A 62 62.77 31.48 48.79
C ALA A 62 62.30 32.82 48.20
N ILE A 63 61.03 32.91 47.79
CA ILE A 63 60.39 34.12 47.24
C ILE A 63 60.35 35.25 48.27
N SER A 64 60.10 34.95 49.55
CA SER A 64 60.10 35.95 50.63
C SER A 64 61.45 36.62 50.84
N ILE A 65 62.54 35.95 50.44
CA ILE A 65 63.92 36.45 50.54
C ILE A 65 64.31 37.16 49.25
N ARG A 66 63.98 36.58 48.09
CA ARG A 66 64.25 37.15 46.76
C ARG A 66 63.04 36.97 45.86
N ASN A 67 62.44 38.09 45.46
CA ASN A 67 61.37 38.09 44.48
C ASN A 67 61.94 37.83 43.07
N ASP A 68 61.80 36.60 42.59
CA ASP A 68 62.43 36.08 41.37
C ASP A 68 61.38 35.39 40.50
N ALA A 69 61.32 35.74 39.21
CA ALA A 69 60.33 35.24 38.27
C ALA A 69 60.41 33.71 38.08
N VAL A 70 61.62 33.13 38.14
CA VAL A 70 61.83 31.69 38.03
C VAL A 70 61.30 30.96 39.27
N PHE A 71 61.44 31.57 40.45
CA PHE A 71 60.99 30.99 41.71
C PHE A 71 59.45 30.96 41.76
N LEU A 72 58.83 32.07 41.36
CA LEU A 72 57.38 32.21 41.24
C LEU A 72 56.81 31.26 40.17
N SER A 73 57.47 31.10 39.02
CA SER A 73 57.01 30.16 37.99
C SER A 73 57.04 28.70 38.48
N ASN A 74 58.09 28.29 39.20
CA ASN A 74 58.16 26.94 39.78
C ASN A 74 57.16 26.74 40.94
N LEU A 75 56.82 27.79 41.68
CA LEU A 75 55.69 27.77 42.62
C LEU A 75 54.36 27.53 41.88
N GLY A 76 54.13 28.22 40.76
CA GLY A 76 52.95 28.03 39.91
C GLY A 76 52.82 26.57 39.42
N ILE A 77 53.91 25.98 38.92
CA ILE A 77 53.94 24.56 38.52
C ILE A 77 53.58 23.64 39.69
N THR A 78 54.13 23.91 40.88
CA THR A 78 53.85 23.11 42.09
C THR A 78 52.37 23.20 42.49
N LEU A 79 51.76 24.37 42.38
CA LEU A 79 50.33 24.57 42.68
C LEU A 79 49.44 23.83 41.67
N CYS A 80 49.80 23.80 40.38
CA CYS A 80 49.11 22.96 39.39
C CYS A 80 49.14 21.49 39.79
N ARG A 81 50.31 20.97 40.21
CA ARG A 81 50.46 19.57 40.65
C ARG A 81 49.64 19.22 41.90
N GLN A 82 49.27 20.22 42.70
CA GLN A 82 48.36 20.06 43.85
C GLN A 82 46.88 20.25 43.49
N GLY A 83 46.53 20.55 42.24
CA GLY A 83 45.16 20.88 41.83
C GLY A 83 44.69 22.28 42.25
N LYS A 84 45.57 23.15 42.75
CA LYS A 84 45.26 24.53 43.17
C LYS A 84 45.27 25.48 41.97
N LEU A 85 44.42 25.20 40.97
CA LEU A 85 44.49 25.82 39.64
C LEU A 85 44.31 27.34 39.63
N SER A 86 43.35 27.87 40.43
CA SER A 86 43.10 29.33 40.50
C SER A 86 44.26 30.10 41.13
N GLU A 87 44.92 29.50 42.12
CA GLU A 87 46.09 30.10 42.77
C GLU A 87 47.31 30.05 41.83
N ALA A 88 47.52 28.93 41.14
CA ALA A 88 48.56 28.79 40.14
C ALA A 88 48.44 29.84 39.02
N GLU A 89 47.22 30.08 38.53
CA GLU A 89 46.95 31.11 37.52
C GLU A 89 47.36 32.50 38.01
N THR A 90 46.97 32.84 39.24
CA THR A 90 47.32 34.13 39.87
C THR A 90 48.84 34.28 39.94
N VAL A 91 49.55 33.23 40.36
CA VAL A 91 51.02 33.22 40.44
C VAL A 91 51.65 33.40 39.06
N PHE A 92 51.19 32.68 38.02
CA PHE A 92 51.73 32.85 36.66
C PHE A 92 51.46 34.25 36.09
N ARG A 93 50.29 34.85 36.34
CA ARG A 93 50.01 36.23 35.92
C ARG A 93 50.88 37.25 36.67
N ILE A 94 51.20 37.00 37.95
CA ILE A 94 52.17 37.82 38.70
C ILE A 94 53.55 37.72 38.07
N VAL A 95 54.01 36.51 37.73
CA VAL A 95 55.30 36.30 37.02
C VAL A 95 55.36 37.14 35.75
N LEU A 96 54.31 37.09 34.92
CA LEU A 96 54.23 37.84 33.66
C LEU A 96 54.12 39.36 33.86
N SER A 97 53.68 39.83 35.02
CA SER A 97 53.71 41.25 35.39
C SER A 97 55.10 41.75 35.82
N ILE A 98 55.95 40.85 36.33
CA ILE A 98 57.33 41.15 36.74
C ILE A 98 58.27 41.03 35.53
N GLN A 99 58.05 40.02 34.70
CA GLN A 99 58.82 39.74 33.49
C GLN A 99 57.86 39.33 32.37
N GLU A 100 57.61 40.27 31.44
CA GLU A 100 56.69 40.05 30.32
C GLU A 100 57.24 39.01 29.32
N GLU A 101 58.55 39.03 29.05
CA GLU A 101 59.22 38.06 28.18
C GLU A 101 59.68 36.84 28.98
N PHE A 102 58.76 35.90 29.19
CA PHE A 102 59.07 34.63 29.85
C PHE A 102 58.30 33.44 29.25
N PRO A 103 58.83 32.83 28.17
CA PRO A 103 58.08 31.88 27.34
C PRO A 103 57.69 30.60 28.08
N GLU A 104 58.51 30.12 29.03
CA GLU A 104 58.19 28.96 29.88
C GLU A 104 56.89 29.17 30.67
N THR A 105 56.71 30.38 31.21
CA THR A 105 55.53 30.73 32.00
C THR A 105 54.30 30.87 31.11
N HIS A 106 54.42 31.45 29.92
CA HIS A 106 53.34 31.49 28.94
C HIS A 106 52.89 30.07 28.51
N ASN A 107 53.83 29.15 28.27
CA ASN A 107 53.50 27.75 27.97
C ASN A 107 52.83 27.04 29.16
N ASN A 108 53.33 27.22 30.38
CA ASN A 108 52.74 26.63 31.58
C ASN A 108 51.35 27.20 31.88
N LEU A 109 51.14 28.51 31.66
CA LEU A 109 49.83 29.15 31.75
C LEU A 109 48.86 28.61 30.69
N GLY A 110 49.33 28.39 29.46
CA GLY A 110 48.53 27.76 28.40
C GLY A 110 48.04 26.36 28.79
N ASN A 111 48.93 25.52 29.33
CA ASN A 111 48.58 24.18 29.82
C ASN A 111 47.52 24.25 30.94
N LEU A 112 47.68 25.15 31.90
CA LEU A 112 46.72 25.38 32.97
C LEU A 112 45.34 25.83 32.44
N LEU A 113 45.32 26.79 31.51
CA LEU A 113 44.09 27.32 30.94
C LEU A 113 43.35 26.27 30.10
N GLN A 114 44.09 25.40 29.40
CA GLN A 114 43.51 24.26 28.70
C GLN A 114 42.86 23.28 29.69
N GLU A 115 43.51 22.96 30.81
CA GLU A 115 42.94 22.10 31.87
C GLU A 115 41.64 22.69 32.47
N LYS A 116 41.56 24.02 32.57
CA LYS A 116 40.34 24.73 32.99
C LYS A 116 39.25 24.84 31.92
N GLY A 117 39.51 24.43 30.67
CA GLY A 117 38.59 24.57 29.53
C GLY A 117 38.56 25.97 28.90
N SER A 118 39.46 26.88 29.29
CA SER A 118 39.58 28.24 28.75
C SER A 118 40.40 28.25 27.45
N TYR A 119 39.92 27.57 26.42
CA TYR A 119 40.70 27.26 25.21
C TYR A 119 41.20 28.47 24.43
N SER A 120 40.43 29.56 24.36
CA SER A 120 40.85 30.78 23.66
C SER A 120 42.06 31.46 24.34
N GLU A 121 42.04 31.56 25.67
CA GLU A 121 43.17 32.11 26.43
C GLU A 121 44.38 31.16 26.41
N ALA A 122 44.14 29.84 26.43
CA ALA A 122 45.20 28.84 26.31
C ALA A 122 45.95 28.96 24.97
N GLU A 123 45.21 29.12 23.86
CA GLU A 123 45.81 29.31 22.54
C GLU A 123 46.65 30.60 22.49
N GLN A 124 46.14 31.70 23.02
CA GLN A 124 46.87 32.97 23.10
C GLN A 124 48.17 32.82 23.91
N ALA A 125 48.11 32.12 25.04
CA ALA A 125 49.29 31.88 25.88
C ALA A 125 50.36 31.05 25.15
N PHE A 126 49.98 29.98 24.45
CA PHE A 126 50.93 29.19 23.64
C PHE A 126 51.53 30.01 22.49
N ARG A 127 50.71 30.77 21.75
CA ARG A 127 51.20 31.64 20.66
C ARG A 127 52.16 32.70 21.19
N ARG A 128 51.90 33.28 22.36
CA ARG A 128 52.81 34.26 22.99
C ARG A 128 54.15 33.63 23.39
N ALA A 129 54.14 32.38 23.88
CA ALA A 129 55.37 31.63 24.14
C ALA A 129 56.19 31.38 22.86
N ILE A 130 55.52 31.09 21.74
CA ILE A 130 56.14 30.88 20.42
C ILE A 130 56.66 32.20 19.83
N GLU A 131 55.94 33.31 19.99
CA GLU A 131 56.38 34.63 19.55
C GLU A 131 57.69 35.05 20.25
N GLN A 132 57.78 34.80 21.55
CA GLN A 132 58.98 35.09 22.36
C GLN A 132 60.14 34.14 22.04
N ARG A 133 59.84 32.87 21.73
CA ARG A 133 60.83 31.86 21.34
C ARG A 133 60.29 30.97 20.22
N PRO A 134 60.60 31.30 18.94
CA PRO A 134 60.09 30.53 17.80
C PRO A 134 60.51 29.06 17.79
N LEU A 135 61.71 28.76 18.31
CA LEU A 135 62.23 27.38 18.47
C LEU A 135 61.91 26.84 19.88
N PHE A 136 60.62 26.75 20.22
CA PHE A 136 60.17 26.21 21.50
C PHE A 136 59.27 24.97 21.31
N PHE A 137 59.88 23.79 21.40
CA PHE A 137 59.22 22.51 21.16
C PHE A 137 57.90 22.35 21.94
N ASP A 138 57.93 22.54 23.27
CA ASP A 138 56.76 22.29 24.12
C ASP A 138 55.58 23.19 23.76
N ALA A 139 55.83 24.46 23.42
CA ALA A 139 54.76 25.39 23.04
C ALA A 139 54.11 25.02 21.70
N HIS A 140 54.90 24.60 20.69
CA HIS A 140 54.36 24.12 19.42
C HIS A 140 53.61 22.78 19.57
N TYR A 141 54.15 21.85 20.35
CA TYR A 141 53.50 20.56 20.62
C TYR A 141 52.17 20.73 21.38
N ASN A 142 52.15 21.54 22.44
CA ASN A 142 50.95 21.82 23.22
C ASN A 142 49.91 22.62 22.41
N LEU A 143 50.35 23.57 21.59
CA LEU A 143 49.46 24.27 20.65
C LEU A 143 48.83 23.29 19.64
N GLY A 144 49.61 22.35 19.11
CA GLY A 144 49.10 21.29 18.23
C GLY A 144 48.02 20.43 18.89
N ASN A 145 48.25 20.03 20.15
CA ASN A 145 47.27 19.27 20.95
C ASN A 145 45.97 20.07 21.14
N LEU A 146 46.07 21.34 21.51
CA LEU A 146 44.91 22.22 21.69
C LEU A 146 44.13 22.43 20.39
N LEU A 147 44.82 22.69 19.27
CA LEU A 147 44.20 22.89 17.96
C LEU A 147 43.49 21.63 17.45
N ALA A 148 44.03 20.45 17.76
CA ALA A 148 43.37 19.18 17.48
C ALA A 148 42.05 19.04 18.28
N ILE A 149 42.05 19.41 19.57
CA ILE A 149 40.83 19.43 20.42
C ILE A 149 39.79 20.42 19.87
N LEU A 150 40.22 21.56 19.35
CA LEU A 150 39.36 22.58 18.74
C LEU A 150 38.90 22.26 17.31
N ASN A 151 39.19 21.05 16.80
CA ASN A 151 38.86 20.61 15.45
C ASN A 151 39.40 21.55 14.34
N ARG A 152 40.64 22.04 14.51
CA ARG A 152 41.37 22.87 13.53
C ARG A 152 42.59 22.10 12.97
N PRO A 153 42.36 21.02 12.19
CA PRO A 153 43.40 20.05 11.85
C PRO A 153 44.55 20.62 11.03
N SER A 154 44.30 21.55 10.09
CA SER A 154 45.38 22.14 9.28
C SER A 154 46.37 22.98 10.10
N GLU A 155 45.88 23.69 11.12
CA GLU A 155 46.75 24.46 12.01
C GLU A 155 47.46 23.54 13.01
N ALA A 156 46.77 22.50 13.51
CA ALA A 156 47.39 21.47 14.33
C ALA A 156 48.55 20.77 13.61
N GLU A 157 48.38 20.43 12.33
CA GLU A 157 49.45 19.88 11.48
C GLU A 157 50.67 20.82 11.46
N SER A 158 50.46 22.12 11.21
CA SER A 158 51.53 23.11 11.16
C SER A 158 52.31 23.20 12.48
N ALA A 159 51.59 23.20 13.61
CA ALA A 159 52.17 23.24 14.94
C ALA A 159 52.98 21.96 15.25
N TYR A 160 52.44 20.77 14.94
CA TYR A 160 53.18 19.51 15.12
C TYR A 160 54.40 19.40 14.22
N ARG A 161 54.31 19.82 12.95
CA ARG A 161 55.48 19.85 12.05
C ARG A 161 56.55 20.79 12.59
N SER A 162 56.17 21.96 13.09
CA SER A 162 57.09 22.90 13.73
C SER A 162 57.78 22.28 14.95
N ALA A 163 57.04 21.60 15.83
CA ALA A 163 57.62 20.85 16.95
C ALA A 163 58.60 19.76 16.46
N LEU A 164 58.21 18.99 15.44
CA LEU A 164 59.03 17.91 14.87
C LEU A 164 60.28 18.40 14.12
N THR A 165 60.34 19.67 13.70
CA THR A 165 61.62 20.24 13.19
C THR A 165 62.69 20.34 14.28
N MET A 166 62.26 20.50 15.53
CA MET A 166 63.14 20.66 16.69
C MET A 166 63.49 19.32 17.31
N ASN A 167 62.51 18.40 17.36
CA ASN A 167 62.69 17.03 17.84
C ASN A 167 62.01 16.04 16.88
N PRO A 168 62.71 15.57 15.84
CA PRO A 168 62.16 14.65 14.83
C PRO A 168 61.79 13.26 15.37
N ASP A 169 62.37 12.86 16.50
CA ASP A 169 62.18 11.54 17.12
C ASP A 169 61.29 11.61 18.36
N HIS A 170 60.28 12.49 18.35
CA HIS A 170 59.28 12.57 19.42
C HIS A 170 58.04 11.72 19.07
N ALA A 171 57.99 10.48 19.57
CA ALA A 171 56.95 9.51 19.23
C ALA A 171 55.50 10.02 19.41
N GLY A 172 55.21 10.74 20.51
CA GLY A 172 53.88 11.31 20.76
C GLY A 172 53.47 12.38 19.75
N ALA A 173 54.43 13.18 19.26
CA ALA A 173 54.15 14.22 18.26
C ALA A 173 53.93 13.60 16.87
N CYS A 174 54.67 12.53 16.55
CA CYS A 174 54.45 11.76 15.33
C CYS A 174 53.09 11.03 15.33
N ASN A 175 52.70 10.42 16.45
CA ASN A 175 51.39 9.78 16.59
C ASN A 175 50.25 10.81 16.44
N ASN A 176 50.33 11.95 17.14
CA ASN A 176 49.29 12.97 17.07
C ASN A 176 49.22 13.65 15.69
N LEU A 177 50.36 13.83 15.02
CA LEU A 177 50.39 14.27 13.62
C LEU A 177 49.70 13.25 12.71
N GLY A 178 49.93 11.95 12.91
CA GLY A 178 49.26 10.89 12.16
C GLY A 178 47.73 10.92 12.31
N ILE A 179 47.22 11.14 13.53
CA ILE A 179 45.78 11.31 13.79
C ILE A 179 45.22 12.49 13.00
N VAL A 180 45.89 13.65 13.05
CA VAL A 180 45.46 14.86 12.32
C VAL A 180 45.47 14.64 10.81
N LEU A 181 46.50 13.99 10.27
CA LEU A 181 46.62 13.68 8.84
C LEU A 181 45.52 12.70 8.38
N ARG A 182 45.15 11.72 9.22
CA ARG A 182 44.00 10.83 8.96
C ARG A 182 42.71 11.63 8.85
N THR A 183 42.46 12.58 9.75
CA THR A 183 41.28 13.48 9.70
C THR A 183 41.26 14.37 8.45
N LEU A 184 42.43 14.75 7.93
CA LEU A 184 42.56 15.49 6.66
C LEU A 184 42.47 14.59 5.41
N SER A 185 42.13 13.31 5.55
CA SER A 185 42.08 12.32 4.47
C SER A 185 43.41 12.11 3.74
N ARG A 186 44.55 12.42 4.37
CA ARG A 186 45.91 12.22 3.83
C ARG A 186 46.49 10.90 4.32
N GLN A 187 45.95 9.80 3.80
CA GLN A 187 46.21 8.44 4.30
C GLN A 187 47.69 8.04 4.28
N GLU A 188 48.42 8.33 3.19
CA GLU A 188 49.84 7.96 3.06
C GLU A 188 50.72 8.69 4.08
N ASP A 189 50.48 9.99 4.28
CA ASP A 189 51.21 10.80 5.25
C ASP A 189 50.90 10.36 6.69
N ALA A 190 49.64 10.01 6.98
CA ALA A 190 49.22 9.49 8.27
C ALA A 190 49.89 8.15 8.59
N GLU A 191 49.92 7.22 7.64
CA GLU A 191 50.62 5.95 7.77
C GLU A 191 52.12 6.15 8.04
N ALA A 192 52.77 7.05 7.29
CA ALA A 192 54.19 7.37 7.49
C ALA A 192 54.45 7.92 8.91
N ALA A 193 53.59 8.80 9.42
CA ALA A 193 53.70 9.37 10.75
C ALA A 193 53.53 8.31 11.86
N PHE A 194 52.54 7.42 11.75
CA PHE A 194 52.36 6.33 12.70
C PHE A 194 53.52 5.32 12.68
N ARG A 195 54.00 4.94 11.50
CA ARG A 195 55.16 4.04 11.37
C ARG A 195 56.42 4.66 11.94
N HIS A 196 56.62 5.97 11.78
CA HIS A 196 57.74 6.68 12.39
C HIS A 196 57.60 6.73 13.92
N ALA A 197 56.41 6.98 14.46
CA ALA A 197 56.15 6.90 15.89
C ALA A 197 56.50 5.51 16.49
N ILE A 198 56.11 4.44 15.80
CA ILE A 198 56.43 3.05 16.17
C ILE A 198 57.93 2.77 16.07
N LYS A 199 58.61 3.28 15.03
CA LYS A 199 60.04 3.11 14.84
C LYS A 199 60.85 3.77 15.97
N VAL A 200 60.44 4.96 16.37
CA VAL A 200 61.05 5.74 17.46
C VAL A 200 60.78 5.08 18.80
N GLN A 201 59.54 4.62 19.02
CA GLN A 201 59.10 4.00 20.26
C GLN A 201 58.36 2.68 19.97
N PRO A 202 59.08 1.54 19.91
CA PRO A 202 58.48 0.25 19.55
C PRO A 202 57.43 -0.29 20.52
N ASP A 203 57.35 0.24 21.75
CA ASP A 203 56.36 -0.10 22.75
C ASP A 203 55.11 0.82 22.75
N ASN A 204 55.00 1.73 21.77
CA ASN A 204 53.85 2.63 21.63
C ASN A 204 52.61 1.92 21.03
N VAL A 205 51.85 1.26 21.91
CA VAL A 205 50.61 0.52 21.55
C VAL A 205 49.57 1.42 20.87
N GLU A 206 49.48 2.69 21.28
CA GLU A 206 48.52 3.65 20.71
C GLU A 206 48.78 3.87 19.22
N ALA A 207 50.04 4.01 18.81
CA ALA A 207 50.44 4.16 17.42
C ALA A 207 50.13 2.91 16.58
N TYR A 208 50.28 1.70 17.14
CA TYR A 208 49.85 0.47 16.46
C TYR A 208 48.33 0.42 16.28
N CYS A 209 47.55 0.76 17.31
CA CYS A 209 46.09 0.81 17.21
C CYS A 209 45.61 1.80 16.14
N ASN A 210 46.18 3.01 16.12
CA ASN A 210 45.85 4.04 15.13
C ASN A 210 46.24 3.63 13.70
N LEU A 211 47.41 3.01 13.53
CA LEU A 211 47.86 2.47 12.24
C LEU A 211 46.95 1.32 11.76
N GLY A 212 46.59 0.39 12.63
CA GLY A 212 45.72 -0.74 12.29
C GLY A 212 44.33 -0.28 11.86
N GLU A 213 43.76 0.72 12.52
CA GLU A 213 42.48 1.34 12.12
C GLU A 213 42.56 1.97 10.73
N LEU A 214 43.62 2.76 10.45
CA LEU A 214 43.84 3.37 9.14
C LEU A 214 43.96 2.31 8.04
N LEU A 215 44.73 1.23 8.27
CA LEU A 215 44.89 0.15 7.31
C LEU A 215 43.58 -0.59 7.03
N ARG A 216 42.74 -0.78 8.06
CA ARG A 216 41.40 -1.37 7.91
C ARG A 216 40.50 -0.48 7.04
N GLU A 217 40.50 0.83 7.27
CA GLU A 217 39.75 1.81 6.47
C GLU A 217 40.19 1.82 5.00
N SER A 218 41.49 1.67 4.74
CA SER A 218 42.05 1.54 3.39
C SER A 218 41.86 0.14 2.75
N GLY A 219 41.10 -0.77 3.38
CA GLY A 219 40.82 -2.12 2.87
C GLY A 219 41.98 -3.12 2.99
N ARG A 220 43.11 -2.74 3.60
CA ARG A 220 44.31 -3.58 3.80
C ARG A 220 44.16 -4.46 5.05
N LYS A 221 43.13 -5.29 5.07
CA LYS A 221 42.68 -6.09 6.23
C LYS A 221 43.77 -6.99 6.83
N ASN A 222 44.53 -7.72 6.00
CA ASN A 222 45.58 -8.62 6.46
C ASN A 222 46.73 -7.89 7.18
N GLU A 223 47.09 -6.70 6.69
CA GLU A 223 48.10 -5.86 7.32
C GLU A 223 47.58 -5.28 8.63
N ALA A 224 46.33 -4.81 8.65
CA ALA A 224 45.67 -4.34 9.88
C ALA A 224 45.66 -5.45 10.96
N LYS A 225 45.29 -6.68 10.58
CA LYS A 225 45.33 -7.86 11.48
C LYS A 225 46.72 -8.07 12.08
N THR A 226 47.76 -7.99 11.24
CA THR A 226 49.16 -8.14 11.68
C THR A 226 49.57 -7.04 12.65
N ILE A 227 49.17 -5.79 12.38
CA ILE A 227 49.45 -4.64 13.25
C ILE A 227 48.74 -4.75 14.60
N PHE A 228 47.46 -5.17 14.64
CA PHE A 228 46.75 -5.39 15.90
C PHE A 228 47.33 -6.55 16.71
N LEU A 229 47.73 -7.65 16.05
CA LEU A 229 48.43 -8.75 16.72
C LEU A 229 49.76 -8.28 17.32
N HIS A 230 50.53 -7.45 16.61
CA HIS A 230 51.74 -6.85 17.15
C HIS A 230 51.46 -5.94 18.35
N ALA A 231 50.41 -5.12 18.32
CA ALA A 231 49.98 -4.32 19.46
C ALA A 231 49.76 -5.20 20.72
N LEU A 232 49.14 -6.38 20.54
CA LEU A 232 48.90 -7.36 21.61
C LEU A 232 50.14 -8.12 22.05
N THR A 233 51.18 -8.25 21.21
CA THR A 233 52.49 -8.76 21.66
C THR A 233 53.23 -7.76 22.56
N VAL A 234 53.05 -6.47 22.31
CA VAL A 234 53.65 -5.39 23.12
C VAL A 234 52.89 -5.24 24.44
N ASN A 235 51.55 -5.21 24.39
CA ASN A 235 50.70 -5.19 25.58
C ASN A 235 49.57 -6.21 25.45
N ILE A 236 49.77 -7.37 26.06
CA ILE A 236 48.78 -8.45 26.06
C ILE A 236 47.53 -8.11 26.86
N ARG A 237 47.40 -6.97 27.53
CA ARG A 237 46.15 -6.57 28.22
C ARG A 237 45.48 -5.35 27.59
N ASP A 238 45.93 -4.94 26.41
CA ASP A 238 45.32 -3.80 25.72
C ASP A 238 43.92 -4.16 25.18
N GLY A 239 42.89 -3.54 25.74
CA GLY A 239 41.50 -3.76 25.33
C GLY A 239 41.17 -3.16 23.96
N ARG A 240 41.74 -1.99 23.63
CA ARG A 240 41.47 -1.30 22.36
C ARG A 240 41.99 -2.12 21.16
N ALA A 241 43.21 -2.64 21.26
CA ALA A 241 43.78 -3.53 20.24
C ALA A 241 42.95 -4.81 20.03
N ARG A 242 42.46 -5.42 21.13
CA ARG A 242 41.58 -6.60 21.06
C ARG A 242 40.25 -6.29 20.40
N THR A 243 39.57 -5.24 20.83
CA THR A 243 38.27 -4.86 20.27
C THR A 243 38.40 -4.53 18.79
N ASN A 244 39.46 -3.84 18.38
CA ASN A 244 39.70 -3.55 16.96
C ASN A 244 40.00 -4.82 16.13
N LEU A 245 40.77 -5.77 16.67
CA LEU A 245 40.98 -7.07 16.04
C LEU A 245 39.69 -7.90 15.96
N GLY A 246 38.89 -7.94 17.03
CA GLY A 246 37.60 -8.62 17.07
C GLY A 246 36.62 -8.04 16.05
N ASN A 247 36.55 -6.72 15.90
CA ASN A 247 35.71 -6.05 14.90
C ASN A 247 36.11 -6.45 13.46
N LEU A 248 37.41 -6.62 13.20
CA LEU A 248 37.91 -7.08 11.91
C LEU A 248 37.46 -8.52 11.63
N LEU A 249 37.63 -9.43 12.60
CA LEU A 249 37.23 -10.84 12.48
C LEU A 249 35.70 -10.99 12.34
N LEU A 250 34.92 -10.20 13.07
CA LEU A 250 33.46 -10.18 12.97
C LEU A 250 32.99 -9.79 11.56
N ALA A 251 33.70 -8.85 10.90
CA ALA A 251 33.42 -8.43 9.53
C ALA A 251 33.84 -9.49 8.49
N GLU A 252 34.79 -10.37 8.81
CA GLU A 252 35.22 -11.51 7.98
C GLU A 252 34.34 -12.76 8.18
N GLY A 253 33.46 -12.75 9.19
CA GLY A 253 32.58 -13.87 9.51
C GLY A 253 33.19 -14.89 10.48
N GLU A 254 34.37 -14.61 11.04
CA GLU A 254 35.04 -15.45 12.03
C GLU A 254 34.46 -15.20 13.43
N LEU A 255 33.21 -15.65 13.63
CA LEU A 255 32.37 -15.25 14.76
C LEU A 255 32.92 -15.71 16.12
N GLU A 256 33.43 -16.94 16.21
CA GLU A 256 33.93 -17.50 17.48
C GLU A 256 35.23 -16.84 17.95
N GLU A 257 36.15 -16.54 17.03
CA GLU A 257 37.39 -15.82 17.35
C GLU A 257 37.09 -14.38 17.78
N ALA A 258 36.18 -13.70 17.07
CA ALA A 258 35.72 -12.36 17.45
C ALA A 258 35.08 -12.36 18.85
N ARG A 259 34.20 -13.34 19.14
CA ARG A 259 33.58 -13.52 20.45
C ARG A 259 34.63 -13.70 21.55
N SER A 260 35.64 -14.55 21.33
CA SER A 260 36.72 -14.77 22.30
C SER A 260 37.48 -13.47 22.61
N LEU A 261 37.86 -12.72 21.57
CA LEU A 261 38.59 -11.46 21.72
C LEU A 261 37.76 -10.40 22.46
N PHE A 262 36.46 -10.29 22.18
CA PHE A 262 35.59 -9.37 22.92
C PHE A 262 35.38 -9.79 24.38
N SER A 263 35.27 -11.09 24.64
CA SER A 263 35.17 -11.62 26.01
C SER A 263 36.42 -11.28 26.82
N GLU A 264 37.61 -11.56 26.27
CA GLU A 264 38.89 -11.18 26.89
C GLU A 264 38.99 -9.66 27.09
N SER A 265 38.56 -8.85 26.11
CA SER A 265 38.54 -7.40 26.24
C SER A 265 37.68 -6.96 27.43
N CYS A 266 36.50 -7.56 27.62
CA CYS A 266 35.62 -7.29 28.76
C CYS A 266 36.22 -7.72 30.10
N GLU A 267 37.03 -8.79 30.14
CA GLU A 267 37.74 -9.22 31.35
C GLU A 267 38.84 -8.24 31.75
N PHE A 268 39.59 -7.71 30.78
CA PHE A 268 40.67 -6.76 31.04
C PHE A 268 40.17 -5.33 31.28
N ALA A 269 39.00 -4.96 30.73
CA ALA A 269 38.35 -3.68 30.93
C ALA A 269 36.85 -3.85 31.30
N PRO A 270 36.53 -4.23 32.55
CA PRO A 270 35.15 -4.53 32.99
C PRO A 270 34.16 -3.36 32.95
N ASP A 271 34.67 -2.14 32.77
CA ASP A 271 33.91 -0.89 32.71
C ASP A 271 33.82 -0.32 31.28
N ASP A 272 34.29 -1.06 30.25
CA ASP A 272 34.15 -0.65 28.85
C ASP A 272 32.82 -1.15 28.24
N ALA A 273 31.81 -0.28 28.23
CA ALA A 273 30.49 -0.59 27.68
C ALA A 273 30.51 -1.02 26.20
N PHE A 274 31.42 -0.47 25.38
CA PHE A 274 31.47 -0.77 23.95
C PHE A 274 32.02 -2.17 23.66
N SER A 275 32.96 -2.66 24.48
CA SER A 275 33.42 -4.05 24.41
C SER A 275 32.27 -5.03 24.69
N TYR A 276 31.41 -4.74 25.67
CA TYR A 276 30.20 -5.53 25.93
C TYR A 276 29.17 -5.45 24.79
N GLN A 277 28.99 -4.29 24.15
CA GLN A 277 28.14 -4.18 22.95
C GLN A 277 28.64 -5.09 21.83
N ASN A 278 29.94 -5.04 21.54
CA ASN A 278 30.53 -5.83 20.46
C ASN A 278 30.50 -7.33 20.77
N LEU A 279 30.70 -7.71 22.04
CA LEU A 279 30.47 -9.08 22.52
C LEU A 279 29.03 -9.53 22.27
N GLY A 280 28.04 -8.69 22.61
CA GLY A 280 26.63 -8.96 22.37
C GLY A 280 26.30 -9.18 20.90
N ILE A 281 26.86 -8.36 20.00
CA ILE A 281 26.69 -8.51 18.55
C ILE A 281 27.28 -9.83 18.07
N ALA A 282 28.49 -10.18 18.50
CA ALA A 282 29.13 -11.45 18.13
C ALA A 282 28.31 -12.66 18.62
N LEU A 283 27.87 -12.65 19.89
CA LEU A 283 27.04 -13.69 20.49
C LEU A 283 25.70 -13.86 19.76
N GLN A 284 25.04 -12.76 19.40
CA GLN A 284 23.80 -12.77 18.64
C GLN A 284 23.99 -13.42 17.26
N ARG A 285 25.10 -13.11 16.55
CA ARG A 285 25.40 -13.74 15.25
C ARG A 285 25.78 -15.22 15.38
N CYS A 286 26.36 -15.64 16.50
CA CYS A 286 26.56 -17.05 16.84
C CYS A 286 25.25 -17.79 17.22
N GLY A 287 24.13 -17.08 17.35
CA GLY A 287 22.85 -17.65 17.81
C GLY A 287 22.74 -17.84 19.32
N ASN A 288 23.69 -17.30 20.10
CA ASN A 288 23.75 -17.45 21.55
C ASN A 288 23.05 -16.27 22.25
N PHE A 289 21.71 -16.27 22.18
CA PHE A 289 20.88 -15.10 22.48
C PHE A 289 20.83 -14.70 23.96
N GLU A 290 20.93 -15.65 24.89
CA GLU A 290 20.89 -15.37 26.33
C GLU A 290 22.15 -14.60 26.79
N ASP A 291 23.32 -15.07 26.36
CA ASP A 291 24.59 -14.42 26.64
C ASP A 291 24.68 -13.05 25.94
N ALA A 292 24.12 -12.94 24.72
CA ALA A 292 24.05 -11.67 24.01
C ALA A 292 23.24 -10.62 24.80
N GLU A 293 22.09 -11.03 25.35
CA GLU A 293 21.27 -10.17 26.19
C GLU A 293 22.03 -9.73 27.45
N ALA A 294 22.73 -10.67 28.12
CA ALA A 294 23.54 -10.36 29.29
C ALA A 294 24.63 -9.33 28.98
N ALA A 295 25.31 -9.47 27.84
CA ALA A 295 26.33 -8.53 27.37
C ALA A 295 25.72 -7.14 27.11
N TYR A 296 24.60 -7.04 26.37
CA TYR A 296 23.93 -5.75 26.14
C TYR A 296 23.44 -5.10 27.44
N ARG A 297 22.85 -5.87 28.37
CA ARG A 297 22.44 -5.34 29.68
C ARG A 297 23.62 -4.83 30.49
N ARG A 298 24.79 -5.49 30.39
CA ARG A 298 26.02 -5.01 31.02
C ARG A 298 26.49 -3.68 30.40
N ALA A 299 26.47 -3.55 29.07
CA ALA A 299 26.76 -2.28 28.39
C ALA A 299 25.83 -1.16 28.84
N ILE A 300 24.51 -1.42 28.90
CA ILE A 300 23.49 -0.48 29.39
C ILE A 300 23.73 -0.08 30.85
N ASN A 301 24.08 -1.02 31.72
CA ASN A 301 24.34 -0.72 33.13
C ASN A 301 25.57 0.18 33.33
N ILE A 302 26.60 0.02 32.50
CA ILE A 302 27.80 0.86 32.54
C ILE A 302 27.49 2.27 32.01
N GLN A 303 26.73 2.37 30.92
CA GLN A 303 26.37 3.63 30.25
C GLN A 303 24.86 3.68 29.92
N PRO A 304 24.01 4.03 30.91
CA PRO A 304 22.56 3.92 30.76
C PRO A 304 21.93 4.95 29.83
N ARG A 305 22.65 6.02 29.49
CA ARG A 305 22.18 7.11 28.62
C ARG A 305 22.58 6.96 27.15
N ASN A 306 23.15 5.83 26.75
CA ASN A 306 23.57 5.60 25.37
C ASN A 306 22.47 4.86 24.58
N ALA A 307 21.84 5.57 23.63
CA ALA A 307 20.74 5.06 22.83
C ALA A 307 21.13 3.84 21.96
N SER A 308 22.39 3.77 21.49
CA SER A 308 22.89 2.65 20.66
C SER A 308 22.74 1.30 21.36
N PHE A 309 23.00 1.24 22.67
CA PHE A 309 22.87 -0.01 23.44
C PHE A 309 21.41 -0.46 23.56
N GLN A 310 20.47 0.49 23.72
CA GLN A 310 19.04 0.20 23.72
C GLN A 310 18.56 -0.29 22.35
N LYS A 311 19.07 0.29 21.26
CA LYS A 311 18.77 -0.17 19.90
C LYS A 311 19.23 -1.62 19.68
N LYS A 312 20.47 -1.95 20.07
CA LYS A 312 21.02 -3.31 19.93
C LYS A 312 20.27 -4.37 20.74
N ILE A 313 19.87 -4.07 21.97
CA ILE A 313 19.04 -5.01 22.73
C ILE A 313 17.61 -5.13 22.14
N GLY A 314 17.08 -4.05 21.55
CA GLY A 314 15.83 -4.06 20.78
C GLY A 314 15.88 -4.98 19.56
N GLU A 315 16.93 -4.87 18.75
CA GLU A 315 17.19 -5.75 17.59
C GLU A 315 17.24 -7.24 18.01
N LEU A 316 17.88 -7.54 19.15
CA LEU A 316 17.92 -8.88 19.71
C LEU A 316 16.53 -9.38 20.12
N PHE A 317 15.73 -8.54 20.80
CA PHE A 317 14.37 -8.89 21.18
C PHE A 317 13.48 -9.14 19.96
N GLN A 318 13.62 -8.33 18.90
CA GLN A 318 12.89 -8.53 17.65
C GLN A 318 13.29 -9.86 16.98
N THR A 319 14.60 -10.15 16.90
CA THR A 319 15.11 -11.42 16.33
C THR A 319 14.60 -12.65 17.10
N THR A 320 14.42 -12.52 18.42
CA THR A 320 13.91 -13.59 19.29
C THR A 320 12.37 -13.61 19.42
N GLY A 321 11.66 -12.78 18.65
CA GLY A 321 10.18 -12.72 18.67
C GLY A 321 9.57 -12.05 19.91
N ARG A 322 10.37 -11.42 20.77
CA ARG A 322 9.94 -10.74 22.00
C ARG A 322 9.52 -9.30 21.69
N LEU A 323 8.43 -9.16 20.92
CA LEU A 323 8.00 -7.88 20.32
C LEU A 323 7.72 -6.76 21.33
N GLU A 324 7.18 -7.07 22.51
CA GLU A 324 6.93 -6.07 23.57
C GLU A 324 8.24 -5.53 24.17
N SER A 325 9.21 -6.41 24.41
CA SER A 325 10.53 -6.01 24.91
C SER A 325 11.30 -5.21 23.86
N ALA A 326 11.16 -5.57 22.58
CA ALA A 326 11.74 -4.82 21.47
C ALA A 326 11.15 -3.41 21.39
N GLU A 327 9.83 -3.25 21.53
CA GLU A 327 9.18 -1.95 21.49
C GLU A 327 9.64 -1.06 22.65
N HIS A 328 9.69 -1.61 23.85
CA HIS A 328 10.19 -0.88 25.01
C HIS A 328 11.64 -0.40 24.80
N ALA A 329 12.51 -1.26 24.27
CA ALA A 329 13.91 -0.93 24.00
C ALA A 329 14.05 0.16 22.91
N PHE A 330 13.33 0.06 21.79
CA PHE A 330 13.38 1.07 20.73
C PHE A 330 12.76 2.41 21.16
N ARG A 331 11.64 2.41 21.89
CA ARG A 331 11.08 3.66 22.45
C ARG A 331 12.07 4.33 23.40
N HIS A 332 12.69 3.56 24.29
CA HIS A 332 13.70 4.09 25.19
C HIS A 332 14.93 4.61 24.42
N ALA A 333 15.34 3.95 23.33
CA ALA A 333 16.40 4.46 22.45
C ALA A 333 16.02 5.83 21.86
N THR A 334 14.80 6.01 21.36
CA THR A 334 14.31 7.29 20.81
C THR A 334 14.13 8.39 21.87
N GLU A 335 13.91 8.03 23.14
CA GLU A 335 13.86 8.97 24.26
C GLU A 335 15.26 9.44 24.67
N LEU A 336 16.24 8.53 24.66
CA LEU A 336 17.64 8.83 24.97
C LEU A 336 18.29 9.69 23.88
N ASP A 337 17.99 9.41 22.61
CA ASP A 337 18.43 10.22 21.48
C ASP A 337 17.28 10.56 20.52
N PRO A 338 16.58 11.68 20.74
CA PRO A 338 15.50 12.13 19.86
C PRO A 338 15.93 12.58 18.46
N ALA A 339 17.25 12.61 18.18
CA ALA A 339 17.81 12.96 16.88
C ALA A 339 18.26 11.73 16.06
N ASP A 340 18.19 10.52 16.62
CA ASP A 340 18.52 9.28 15.91
C ASP A 340 17.38 8.84 14.97
N SER A 341 17.50 9.20 13.70
CA SER A 341 16.57 8.80 12.63
C SER A 341 16.47 7.27 12.48
N GLU A 342 17.56 6.52 12.68
CA GLU A 342 17.58 5.07 12.51
C GLU A 342 16.77 4.37 13.61
N ALA A 343 16.84 4.85 14.85
CA ALA A 343 16.02 4.32 15.94
C ALA A 343 14.50 4.48 15.68
N PHE A 344 14.08 5.57 15.03
CA PHE A 344 12.70 5.75 14.60
C PHE A 344 12.31 4.83 13.43
N VAL A 345 13.23 4.54 12.51
CA VAL A 345 13.01 3.55 11.44
C VAL A 345 12.80 2.15 12.02
N ASP A 346 13.67 1.72 12.95
CA ASP A 346 13.58 0.40 13.60
C ASP A 346 12.27 0.26 14.38
N LEU A 347 11.88 1.31 15.11
CA LEU A 347 10.58 1.38 15.79
C LEU A 347 9.42 1.29 14.77
N GLY A 348 9.51 1.99 13.65
CA GLY A 348 8.50 1.97 12.59
C GLY A 348 8.28 0.56 12.01
N HIS A 349 9.37 -0.13 11.67
CA HIS A 349 9.30 -1.52 11.18
C HIS A 349 8.73 -2.48 12.23
N LEU A 350 9.13 -2.36 13.50
CA LEU A 350 8.59 -3.19 14.57
C LEU A 350 7.08 -2.97 14.75
N LEU A 351 6.64 -1.71 14.80
CA LEU A 351 5.22 -1.38 14.97
C LEU A 351 4.38 -1.89 13.79
N GLN A 352 4.92 -1.78 12.56
CA GLN A 352 4.28 -2.35 11.38
C GLN A 352 4.16 -3.88 11.49
N ALA A 353 5.20 -4.58 11.94
CA ALA A 353 5.17 -6.03 12.15
C ALA A 353 4.17 -6.46 13.24
N LYS A 354 3.91 -5.60 14.24
CA LYS A 354 2.86 -5.79 15.26
C LYS A 354 1.45 -5.46 14.75
N GLY A 355 1.31 -4.87 13.56
CA GLY A 355 0.04 -4.37 13.02
C GLY A 355 -0.36 -2.98 13.53
N ASP A 356 0.48 -2.30 14.32
CA ASP A 356 0.26 -0.90 14.70
C ASP A 356 0.71 0.03 13.56
N THR A 357 -0.13 0.11 12.55
CA THR A 357 0.15 0.91 11.35
C THR A 357 0.13 2.42 11.60
N LEU A 358 -0.50 2.88 12.70
CA LEU A 358 -0.52 4.31 13.06
C LEU A 358 0.77 4.70 13.77
N GLY A 359 1.20 3.89 14.74
CA GLY A 359 2.49 4.07 15.41
C GLY A 359 3.66 4.00 14.42
N ALA A 360 3.60 3.07 13.47
CA ALA A 360 4.60 2.98 12.40
C ALA A 360 4.67 4.24 11.53
N GLU A 361 3.53 4.83 11.16
CA GLU A 361 3.48 6.08 10.38
C GLU A 361 4.13 7.23 11.16
N ILE A 362 3.80 7.37 12.44
CA ILE A 362 4.37 8.41 13.31
C ILE A 362 5.89 8.27 13.37
N ALA A 363 6.39 7.04 13.53
CA ALA A 363 7.81 6.76 13.59
C ALA A 363 8.53 7.08 12.27
N PHE A 364 8.02 6.64 11.12
CA PHE A 364 8.62 6.95 9.81
C PHE A 364 8.58 8.45 9.48
N ARG A 365 7.48 9.16 9.79
CA ARG A 365 7.42 10.61 9.61
C ARG A 365 8.44 11.31 10.50
N LYS A 366 8.62 10.86 11.74
CA LYS A 366 9.64 11.41 12.64
C LYS A 366 11.05 11.17 12.08
N ALA A 367 11.33 9.97 11.57
CA ALA A 367 12.59 9.66 10.90
C ALA A 367 12.85 10.60 9.69
N LEU A 368 11.83 10.89 8.88
CA LEU A 368 11.90 11.84 7.76
C LEU A 368 12.08 13.29 8.20
N THR A 369 11.55 13.72 9.36
CA THR A 369 11.86 15.07 9.88
C THR A 369 13.33 15.24 10.22
N LEU A 370 14.01 14.14 10.56
CA LEU A 370 15.44 14.12 10.90
C LEU A 370 16.32 13.93 9.66
N LYS A 371 15.88 13.11 8.70
CA LYS A 371 16.55 12.85 7.41
C LYS A 371 15.56 12.95 6.24
N PRO A 372 15.26 14.17 5.76
CA PRO A 372 14.24 14.37 4.72
C PRO A 372 14.68 13.88 3.32
N ASP A 373 15.98 13.69 3.12
CA ASP A 373 16.64 13.26 1.87
C ASP A 373 16.83 11.74 1.75
N ASP A 374 16.33 10.96 2.72
CA ASP A 374 16.38 9.50 2.66
C ASP A 374 15.18 8.93 1.87
N TYR A 375 15.42 8.59 0.60
CA TYR A 375 14.39 8.05 -0.30
C TYR A 375 13.82 6.71 0.17
N ILE A 376 14.59 5.92 0.95
CA ILE A 376 14.15 4.60 1.40
C ILE A 376 13.01 4.76 2.42
N ILE A 377 13.15 5.72 3.35
CA ILE A 377 12.12 6.00 4.35
C ILE A 377 10.84 6.52 3.69
N HIS A 378 10.96 7.36 2.65
CA HIS A 378 9.80 7.76 1.83
C HIS A 378 9.10 6.56 1.18
N THR A 379 9.87 5.58 0.67
CA THR A 379 9.32 4.35 0.08
C THR A 379 8.60 3.47 1.13
N TRP A 380 9.17 3.30 2.32
CA TRP A 380 8.53 2.55 3.40
C TRP A 380 7.25 3.23 3.90
N LEU A 381 7.28 4.55 4.09
CA LEU A 381 6.10 5.33 4.44
C LEU A 381 5.02 5.19 3.34
N ALA A 382 5.38 5.30 2.07
CA ALA A 382 4.45 5.15 0.95
C ALA A 382 3.77 3.77 0.94
N ASN A 383 4.54 2.70 1.13
CA ASN A 383 4.01 1.34 1.22
C ASN A 383 3.05 1.18 2.41
N LEU A 384 3.36 1.75 3.57
CA LEU A 384 2.49 1.72 4.74
C LEU A 384 1.18 2.48 4.51
N LEU A 385 1.25 3.68 3.92
CA LEU A 385 0.09 4.51 3.59
C LEU A 385 -0.81 3.81 2.57
N LYS A 386 -0.22 3.12 1.58
CA LYS A 386 -0.96 2.28 0.62
C LYS A 386 -1.76 1.19 1.33
N ILE A 387 -1.14 0.43 2.24
CA ILE A 387 -1.83 -0.64 3.00
C ILE A 387 -3.03 -0.10 3.79
N ARG A 388 -2.95 1.14 4.26
CA ARG A 388 -4.04 1.83 4.99
C ARG A 388 -5.11 2.44 4.08
N GLY A 389 -4.99 2.33 2.76
CA GLY A 389 -5.92 2.94 1.80
C GLY A 389 -5.73 4.45 1.62
N GLN A 390 -4.65 5.03 2.14
CA GLN A 390 -4.32 6.46 2.01
C GLN A 390 -3.56 6.69 0.69
N HIS A 391 -4.28 6.51 -0.44
CA HIS A 391 -3.65 6.42 -1.76
C HIS A 391 -2.94 7.71 -2.19
N VAL A 392 -3.47 8.88 -1.84
CA VAL A 392 -2.87 10.16 -2.26
C VAL A 392 -1.59 10.43 -1.50
N GLU A 393 -1.60 10.29 -0.17
CA GLU A 393 -0.40 10.46 0.65
C GLU A 393 0.67 9.41 0.30
N ALA A 394 0.25 8.19 -0.06
CA ALA A 394 1.15 7.15 -0.55
C ALA A 394 1.82 7.56 -1.88
N GLU A 395 1.05 8.11 -2.82
CA GLU A 395 1.58 8.60 -4.10
C GLU A 395 2.53 9.79 -3.90
N GLU A 396 2.20 10.73 -3.01
CA GLU A 396 3.10 11.84 -2.65
C GLU A 396 4.43 11.32 -2.08
N ALA A 397 4.39 10.35 -1.18
CA ALA A 397 5.59 9.75 -0.60
C ALA A 397 6.41 8.96 -1.65
N PHE A 398 5.76 8.21 -2.55
CA PHE A 398 6.46 7.58 -3.68
C PHE A 398 7.11 8.61 -4.60
N ASN A 399 6.41 9.70 -4.93
CA ASN A 399 6.94 10.77 -5.76
C ASN A 399 8.09 11.52 -5.09
N ALA A 400 8.02 11.75 -3.77
CA ALA A 400 9.13 12.32 -2.99
C ALA A 400 10.36 11.40 -3.03
N SER A 401 10.18 10.10 -2.88
CA SER A 401 11.26 9.11 -3.07
C SER A 401 11.84 9.16 -4.49
N LEU A 402 11.00 9.19 -5.54
CA LEU A 402 11.47 9.24 -6.92
C LEU A 402 12.13 10.58 -7.30
N ALA A 403 11.78 11.68 -6.64
CA ALA A 403 12.46 12.96 -6.81
C ALA A 403 13.90 12.94 -6.29
N LEU A 404 14.14 12.21 -5.19
CA LEU A 404 15.47 11.97 -4.63
C LEU A 404 16.24 10.92 -5.45
N ARG A 405 15.55 9.84 -5.84
CA ARG A 405 16.12 8.73 -6.59
C ARG A 405 15.19 8.19 -7.68
N PRO A 406 15.29 8.70 -8.93
CA PRO A 406 14.40 8.33 -10.02
C PRO A 406 14.51 6.87 -10.51
N ASP A 407 15.63 6.19 -10.22
CA ASP A 407 15.93 4.82 -10.64
C ASP A 407 15.60 3.75 -9.57
N SER A 408 14.90 4.14 -8.49
CA SER A 408 14.54 3.21 -7.42
C SER A 408 13.48 2.21 -7.88
N LEU A 409 13.90 0.95 -8.14
CA LEU A 409 13.03 -0.14 -8.60
C LEU A 409 11.89 -0.44 -7.62
N GLU A 410 12.17 -0.45 -6.32
CA GLU A 410 11.17 -0.73 -5.27
C GLU A 410 10.08 0.36 -5.26
N THR A 411 10.49 1.62 -5.37
CA THR A 411 9.58 2.77 -5.41
C THR A 411 8.75 2.78 -6.69
N LEU A 412 9.37 2.55 -7.86
CA LEU A 412 8.66 2.47 -9.15
C LEU A 412 7.63 1.32 -9.15
N PHE A 413 8.01 0.15 -8.65
CA PHE A 413 7.10 -0.98 -8.55
C PHE A 413 5.94 -0.68 -7.59
N GLY A 414 6.24 -0.14 -6.40
CA GLY A 414 5.24 0.25 -5.40
C GLY A 414 4.22 1.28 -5.94
N LEU A 415 4.72 2.32 -6.61
CA LEU A 415 3.89 3.33 -7.28
C LEU A 415 3.07 2.73 -8.42
N GLY A 416 3.66 1.87 -9.26
CA GLY A 416 2.96 1.20 -10.35
C GLY A 416 1.78 0.36 -9.84
N VAL A 417 1.96 -0.35 -8.73
CA VAL A 417 0.88 -1.13 -8.08
C VAL A 417 -0.19 -0.21 -7.51
N LEU A 418 0.17 0.88 -6.82
CA LEU A 418 -0.78 1.86 -6.28
C LEU A 418 -1.64 2.50 -7.40
N LEU A 419 -1.01 2.86 -8.52
CA LEU A 419 -1.69 3.41 -9.70
C LEU A 419 -2.65 2.39 -10.32
N LEU A 420 -2.26 1.11 -10.34
CA LEU A 420 -3.10 0.01 -10.81
C LEU A 420 -4.33 -0.18 -9.92
N GLU A 421 -4.15 -0.22 -8.59
CA GLU A 421 -5.23 -0.28 -7.59
C GLU A 421 -6.19 0.91 -7.73
N SER A 422 -5.65 2.08 -8.08
CA SER A 422 -6.41 3.31 -8.33
C SER A 422 -7.00 3.42 -9.75
N GLN A 423 -6.96 2.35 -10.56
CA GLN A 423 -7.46 2.29 -11.94
C GLN A 423 -6.82 3.29 -12.92
N ARG A 424 -5.66 3.87 -12.59
CA ARG A 424 -4.90 4.81 -13.44
C ARG A 424 -3.97 4.05 -14.39
N LEU A 425 -4.57 3.25 -15.28
CA LEU A 425 -3.87 2.26 -16.10
C LEU A 425 -2.74 2.84 -16.97
N HIS A 426 -2.90 4.04 -17.52
CA HIS A 426 -1.89 4.65 -18.39
C HIS A 426 -0.62 5.08 -17.63
N GLU A 427 -0.79 5.62 -16.42
CA GLU A 427 0.33 6.03 -15.58
C GLU A 427 1.04 4.81 -14.98
N ALA A 428 0.27 3.79 -14.60
CA ALA A 428 0.80 2.49 -14.21
C ALA A 428 1.64 1.86 -15.34
N GLU A 429 1.14 1.88 -16.60
CA GLU A 429 1.87 1.39 -17.77
C GLU A 429 3.23 2.09 -17.93
N SER A 430 3.25 3.42 -17.87
CA SER A 430 4.48 4.22 -17.96
C SER A 430 5.46 3.88 -16.84
N THR A 431 4.95 3.71 -15.62
CA THR A 431 5.76 3.41 -14.42
C THR A 431 6.38 2.01 -14.50
N PHE A 432 5.61 0.98 -14.88
CA PHE A 432 6.15 -0.37 -15.05
C PHE A 432 7.12 -0.47 -16.22
N LYS A 433 6.90 0.26 -17.32
CA LYS A 433 7.87 0.34 -18.42
C LYS A 433 9.23 0.88 -17.95
N LYS A 434 9.24 1.96 -17.16
CA LYS A 434 10.48 2.48 -16.56
C LYS A 434 11.17 1.46 -15.65
N ALA A 435 10.40 0.74 -14.83
CA ALA A 435 10.95 -0.32 -13.98
C ALA A 435 11.61 -1.44 -14.81
N ILE A 436 11.00 -1.83 -15.94
CA ILE A 436 11.53 -2.84 -16.87
C ILE A 436 12.74 -2.31 -17.65
N GLU A 437 12.79 -1.02 -17.99
CA GLU A 437 13.97 -0.39 -18.61
C GLU A 437 15.21 -0.47 -17.68
N ILE A 438 15.01 -0.28 -16.37
CA ILE A 438 16.08 -0.40 -15.36
C ILE A 438 16.42 -1.87 -15.10
N LYS A 439 15.41 -2.75 -15.02
CA LYS A 439 15.56 -4.18 -14.79
C LYS A 439 14.78 -5.00 -15.83
N PRO A 440 15.41 -5.40 -16.95
CA PRO A 440 14.74 -6.14 -18.01
C PRO A 440 14.22 -7.53 -17.60
N ASP A 441 14.81 -8.14 -16.57
CA ASP A 441 14.43 -9.43 -15.98
C ASP A 441 13.48 -9.28 -14.76
N PHE A 442 12.64 -8.24 -14.75
CA PHE A 442 11.66 -8.03 -13.67
C PHE A 442 10.32 -8.71 -13.99
N ALA A 443 10.14 -9.94 -13.49
CA ALA A 443 8.97 -10.77 -13.78
C ALA A 443 7.65 -10.13 -13.28
N GLU A 444 7.61 -9.60 -12.07
CA GLU A 444 6.41 -8.98 -11.47
C GLU A 444 5.95 -7.73 -12.24
N ALA A 445 6.89 -6.90 -12.70
CA ALA A 445 6.55 -5.74 -13.51
C ALA A 445 5.99 -6.15 -14.88
N ASN A 446 6.52 -7.22 -15.49
CA ASN A 446 5.97 -7.77 -16.73
C ASN A 446 4.57 -8.36 -16.53
N ASP A 447 4.32 -9.08 -15.43
CA ASP A 447 2.99 -9.60 -15.10
C ASP A 447 1.95 -8.47 -14.94
N ASN A 448 2.27 -7.45 -14.14
CA ASN A 448 1.40 -6.28 -13.98
C ASN A 448 1.18 -5.52 -15.30
N LEU A 449 2.22 -5.37 -16.12
CA LEU A 449 2.10 -4.75 -17.44
C LEU A 449 1.22 -5.59 -18.38
N GLY A 450 1.33 -6.91 -18.32
CA GLY A 450 0.46 -7.84 -19.04
C GLY A 450 -1.01 -7.70 -18.63
N TYR A 451 -1.27 -7.55 -17.32
CA TYR A 451 -2.60 -7.27 -16.79
C TYR A 451 -3.16 -5.95 -17.31
N ILE A 452 -2.35 -4.88 -17.29
CA ILE A 452 -2.75 -3.57 -17.81
C ILE A 452 -3.11 -3.65 -19.29
N PHE A 453 -2.28 -4.30 -20.10
CA PHE A 453 -2.56 -4.47 -21.52
C PHE A 453 -3.84 -5.29 -21.77
N HIS A 454 -4.10 -6.32 -20.96
CA HIS A 454 -5.34 -7.09 -21.04
C HIS A 454 -6.57 -6.22 -20.76
N GLU A 455 -6.57 -5.41 -19.69
CA GLU A 455 -7.68 -4.52 -19.36
C GLU A 455 -7.89 -3.43 -20.43
N GLN A 456 -6.82 -3.00 -21.09
CA GLN A 456 -6.86 -2.08 -22.23
C GLN A 456 -7.31 -2.74 -23.55
N GLY A 457 -7.51 -4.07 -23.59
CA GLY A 457 -7.86 -4.82 -24.80
C GLY A 457 -6.69 -5.10 -25.76
N ARG A 458 -5.45 -4.78 -25.35
CA ARG A 458 -4.21 -5.02 -26.10
C ARG A 458 -3.69 -6.44 -25.87
N HIS A 459 -4.48 -7.42 -26.29
CA HIS A 459 -4.26 -8.84 -25.94
C HIS A 459 -2.91 -9.41 -26.41
N GLN A 460 -2.41 -8.99 -27.57
CA GLN A 460 -1.10 -9.44 -28.08
C GLN A 460 0.06 -8.95 -27.21
N ASP A 461 0.03 -7.68 -26.80
CA ASP A 461 1.03 -7.10 -25.90
C ASP A 461 0.97 -7.78 -24.52
N ALA A 462 -0.25 -8.05 -24.03
CA ALA A 462 -0.45 -8.78 -22.78
C ALA A 462 0.16 -10.19 -22.82
N VAL A 463 -0.10 -10.95 -23.90
CA VAL A 463 0.49 -12.28 -24.10
C VAL A 463 2.02 -12.21 -24.11
N ALA A 464 2.62 -11.23 -24.78
CA ALA A 464 4.06 -11.06 -24.81
C ALA A 464 4.65 -10.81 -23.42
N CYS A 465 4.02 -9.92 -22.64
CA CYS A 465 4.43 -9.62 -21.26
C CYS A 465 4.32 -10.83 -20.33
N TYR A 466 3.20 -11.57 -20.38
CA TYR A 466 3.05 -12.78 -19.56
C TYR A 466 4.05 -13.87 -19.95
N ARG A 467 4.30 -14.07 -21.24
CA ARG A 467 5.34 -15.00 -21.70
C ARG A 467 6.72 -14.59 -21.18
N LYS A 468 7.03 -13.29 -21.21
CA LYS A 468 8.30 -12.79 -20.68
C LYS A 468 8.43 -13.03 -19.18
N ALA A 469 7.38 -12.78 -18.41
CA ALA A 469 7.35 -13.08 -16.98
C ALA A 469 7.55 -14.58 -16.70
N LEU A 470 6.93 -15.47 -17.49
CA LEU A 470 7.06 -16.93 -17.36
C LEU A 470 8.40 -17.49 -17.85
N GLU A 471 9.06 -16.82 -18.80
CA GLU A 471 10.45 -17.14 -19.19
C GLU A 471 11.42 -16.89 -18.03
N ILE A 472 11.20 -15.80 -17.27
CA ILE A 472 12.03 -15.43 -16.12
C ILE A 472 11.70 -16.31 -14.91
N ARG A 473 10.41 -16.51 -14.61
CA ARG A 473 9.91 -17.32 -13.49
C ARG A 473 8.76 -18.24 -13.93
N PRO A 474 9.06 -19.48 -14.33
CA PRO A 474 8.06 -20.45 -14.78
C PRO A 474 7.07 -20.92 -13.70
N GLU A 475 7.37 -20.69 -12.43
CA GLU A 475 6.55 -21.08 -11.27
C GLU A 475 5.37 -20.14 -10.98
N LEU A 476 5.26 -19.01 -11.68
CA LEU A 476 4.16 -18.05 -11.53
C LEU A 476 2.85 -18.57 -12.14
N LEU A 477 2.19 -19.50 -11.46
CA LEU A 477 0.93 -20.08 -11.92
C LEU A 477 -0.17 -19.04 -12.12
N ALA A 478 -0.22 -17.97 -11.31
CA ALA A 478 -1.19 -16.88 -11.49
C ALA A 478 -1.00 -16.16 -12.84
N THR A 479 0.24 -15.81 -13.19
CA THR A 479 0.62 -15.24 -14.48
C THR A 479 0.28 -16.17 -15.64
N HIS A 480 0.49 -17.48 -15.47
CA HIS A 480 0.14 -18.47 -16.49
C HIS A 480 -1.39 -18.60 -16.66
N SER A 481 -2.17 -18.57 -15.57
CA SER A 481 -3.63 -18.46 -15.67
C SER A 481 -4.07 -17.17 -16.37
N ASN A 482 -3.42 -16.04 -16.08
CA ASN A 482 -3.69 -14.77 -16.77
C ASN A 482 -3.40 -14.87 -18.28
N LEU A 483 -2.30 -15.51 -18.68
CA LEU A 483 -2.00 -15.82 -20.08
C LEU A 483 -3.12 -16.64 -20.73
N LEU A 484 -3.51 -17.77 -20.12
CA LEU A 484 -4.56 -18.65 -20.65
C LEU A 484 -5.92 -17.95 -20.73
N ARG A 485 -6.23 -17.09 -19.77
CA ARG A 485 -7.41 -16.23 -19.82
C ARG A 485 -7.30 -15.23 -20.97
N THR A 486 -6.17 -14.55 -21.15
CA THR A 486 -6.01 -13.57 -22.24
C THR A 486 -6.10 -14.22 -23.62
N LEU A 487 -5.60 -15.45 -23.78
CA LEU A 487 -5.71 -16.22 -25.03
C LEU A 487 -7.16 -16.49 -25.46
N THR A 488 -8.13 -16.47 -24.54
CA THR A 488 -9.56 -16.60 -24.91
C THR A 488 -10.14 -15.32 -25.55
N TYR A 489 -9.44 -14.19 -25.49
CA TYR A 489 -9.89 -12.91 -26.05
C TYR A 489 -9.15 -12.52 -27.34
N SER A 490 -8.00 -13.12 -27.64
CA SER A 490 -7.20 -12.81 -28.83
C SER A 490 -7.72 -13.46 -30.12
N GLN A 491 -7.19 -13.00 -31.27
CA GLN A 491 -7.48 -13.55 -32.61
C GLN A 491 -7.23 -15.06 -32.69
N LYS A 492 -7.83 -15.73 -33.69
CA LYS A 492 -7.69 -17.17 -33.92
C LYS A 492 -6.22 -17.62 -33.86
N HIS A 493 -5.93 -18.47 -32.89
CA HIS A 493 -4.67 -19.21 -32.80
C HIS A 493 -4.71 -20.44 -33.70
N GLU A 494 -3.55 -21.01 -33.98
CA GLU A 494 -3.47 -22.33 -34.61
C GLU A 494 -4.23 -23.37 -33.78
N SER A 495 -4.86 -24.33 -34.46
CA SER A 495 -5.62 -25.39 -33.80
C SER A 495 -4.74 -26.13 -32.79
N GLY A 496 -5.25 -26.36 -31.58
CA GLY A 496 -4.54 -27.04 -30.49
C GLY A 496 -3.62 -26.14 -29.64
N TYR A 497 -3.31 -24.92 -30.05
CA TYR A 497 -2.37 -24.04 -29.32
C TYR A 497 -2.80 -23.77 -27.87
N CYS A 498 -4.05 -23.36 -27.66
CA CYS A 498 -4.57 -23.07 -26.32
C CYS A 498 -4.62 -24.33 -25.43
N TYR A 499 -4.91 -25.49 -26.04
CA TYR A 499 -4.90 -26.78 -25.35
C TYR A 499 -3.48 -27.16 -24.88
N GLU A 500 -2.48 -26.99 -25.73
CA GLU A 500 -1.08 -27.28 -25.38
C GLU A 500 -0.58 -26.37 -24.26
N GLU A 501 -0.90 -25.08 -24.29
CA GLU A 501 -0.53 -24.13 -23.24
C GLU A 501 -1.22 -24.48 -21.91
N ALA A 502 -2.51 -24.84 -21.94
CA ALA A 502 -3.21 -25.33 -20.74
C ALA A 502 -2.55 -26.60 -20.19
N CYS A 503 -2.14 -27.54 -21.06
CA CYS A 503 -1.39 -28.72 -20.63
C CYS A 503 -0.03 -28.37 -20.01
N ARG A 504 0.65 -27.30 -20.46
CA ARG A 504 1.89 -26.79 -19.83
C ARG A 504 1.60 -26.29 -18.41
N TYR A 505 0.53 -25.50 -18.25
CA TYR A 505 0.06 -25.09 -16.93
C TYR A 505 -0.19 -26.29 -16.02
N GLY A 506 -0.99 -27.25 -16.47
CA GLY A 506 -1.37 -28.42 -15.67
C GLY A 506 -0.18 -29.27 -15.23
N ARG A 507 0.83 -29.45 -16.11
CA ARG A 507 2.09 -30.11 -15.75
C ARG A 507 2.84 -29.33 -14.67
N LYS A 508 2.96 -28.01 -14.80
CA LYS A 508 3.66 -27.18 -13.81
C LYS A 508 2.93 -27.12 -12.48
N ALA A 509 1.60 -27.02 -12.50
CA ALA A 509 0.77 -27.09 -11.31
C ALA A 509 0.92 -28.44 -10.59
N ALA A 510 0.97 -29.55 -11.33
CA ALA A 510 1.22 -30.87 -10.75
C ALA A 510 2.64 -31.03 -10.16
N GLU A 511 3.65 -30.48 -10.83
CA GLU A 511 5.04 -30.45 -10.33
C GLU A 511 5.13 -29.72 -8.99
N LEU A 512 4.56 -28.51 -8.90
CA LEU A 512 4.56 -27.69 -7.68
C LEU A 512 3.67 -28.25 -6.57
N ALA A 513 2.57 -28.90 -6.93
CA ALA A 513 1.69 -29.60 -5.99
C ALA A 513 2.37 -30.81 -5.32
N GLY A 514 3.39 -31.41 -5.94
CA GLY A 514 4.05 -32.61 -5.45
C GLY A 514 3.15 -33.85 -5.53
N LYS A 515 3.13 -34.66 -4.47
CA LYS A 515 2.44 -35.97 -4.49
C LYS A 515 0.92 -35.81 -4.39
N LYS A 516 0.20 -36.39 -5.35
CA LYS A 516 -1.26 -36.51 -5.32
C LYS A 516 -1.73 -37.40 -4.17
N TYR A 517 -2.88 -37.08 -3.58
CA TYR A 517 -3.55 -37.99 -2.68
C TYR A 517 -4.10 -39.20 -3.45
N ALA A 518 -3.91 -40.38 -2.86
CA ALA A 518 -4.41 -41.66 -3.37
C ALA A 518 -5.34 -42.37 -2.36
N ALA A 519 -5.51 -41.78 -1.18
CA ALA A 519 -6.42 -42.23 -0.14
C ALA A 519 -7.27 -41.03 0.31
N TRP A 520 -8.58 -41.22 0.29
CA TRP A 520 -9.57 -40.19 0.64
C TRP A 520 -10.34 -40.61 1.89
N LEU A 521 -10.85 -39.63 2.63
CA LEU A 521 -11.53 -39.84 3.92
C LEU A 521 -13.06 -39.89 3.80
N CYS A 522 -13.59 -39.76 2.58
CA CYS A 522 -15.01 -39.86 2.29
C CYS A 522 -15.53 -41.30 2.45
N SER A 523 -16.82 -41.46 2.72
CA SER A 523 -17.43 -42.79 2.83
C SER A 523 -17.45 -43.47 1.46
N PRO A 524 -17.06 -44.76 1.36
CA PRO A 524 -17.17 -45.50 0.11
C PRO A 524 -18.62 -45.82 -0.27
N GLN A 525 -19.57 -45.76 0.66
CA GLN A 525 -21.01 -45.95 0.39
C GLN A 525 -21.80 -44.82 1.05
N PRO A 526 -21.83 -43.63 0.43
CA PRO A 526 -22.53 -42.48 0.99
C PRO A 526 -24.05 -42.65 0.92
N GLN A 527 -24.77 -42.29 1.98
CA GLN A 527 -26.23 -42.10 1.93
C GLN A 527 -26.60 -40.81 1.18
N ARG A 528 -25.72 -39.79 1.24
CA ARG A 528 -25.77 -38.54 0.49
C ARG A 528 -24.37 -38.13 0.06
N LEU A 529 -24.21 -37.55 -1.13
CA LEU A 529 -22.90 -37.08 -1.60
C LEU A 529 -22.52 -35.76 -0.95
N ARG A 530 -21.37 -35.72 -0.28
CA ARG A 530 -20.72 -34.44 0.09
C ARG A 530 -20.04 -33.84 -1.14
N VAL A 531 -20.50 -32.66 -1.54
CA VAL A 531 -20.04 -31.94 -2.74
C VAL A 531 -19.46 -30.60 -2.32
N GLY A 532 -18.19 -30.37 -2.66
CA GLY A 532 -17.48 -29.13 -2.36
C GLY A 532 -17.45 -28.19 -3.55
N LEU A 533 -17.79 -26.91 -3.37
CA LEU A 533 -17.68 -25.88 -4.40
C LEU A 533 -16.55 -24.90 -4.08
N VAL A 534 -15.52 -24.83 -4.94
CA VAL A 534 -14.37 -23.94 -4.78
C VAL A 534 -14.48 -22.79 -5.76
N SER A 535 -14.51 -21.54 -5.26
CA SER A 535 -14.61 -20.36 -6.11
C SER A 535 -14.26 -19.06 -5.42
N GLY A 536 -13.71 -18.10 -6.18
CA GLY A 536 -13.62 -16.70 -5.78
C GLY A 536 -14.92 -15.92 -6.00
N ASP A 537 -15.90 -16.55 -6.64
CA ASP A 537 -17.06 -15.88 -7.23
C ASP A 537 -18.39 -16.22 -6.52
N LEU A 538 -18.34 -16.71 -5.27
CA LEU A 538 -19.52 -16.93 -4.41
C LEU A 538 -20.09 -15.61 -3.85
N ARG A 539 -20.29 -14.67 -4.75
CA ARG A 539 -20.64 -13.27 -4.53
C ARG A 539 -21.36 -12.75 -5.77
N LEU A 540 -21.58 -11.44 -5.84
CA LEU A 540 -22.18 -10.75 -6.96
C LEU A 540 -21.35 -10.78 -8.25
N HIS A 541 -21.40 -11.94 -8.88
CA HIS A 541 -20.66 -12.31 -10.07
C HIS A 541 -21.56 -13.22 -10.93
N PRO A 542 -21.37 -13.28 -12.26
CA PRO A 542 -22.05 -14.25 -13.12
C PRO A 542 -22.17 -15.66 -12.53
N VAL A 543 -21.06 -16.24 -12.05
CA VAL A 543 -21.04 -17.57 -11.43
C VAL A 543 -22.06 -17.67 -10.29
N GLY A 544 -22.07 -16.71 -9.36
CA GLY A 544 -23.06 -16.67 -8.28
C GLY A 544 -24.50 -16.57 -8.77
N GLN A 545 -24.77 -15.82 -9.84
CA GLN A 545 -26.12 -15.67 -10.42
C GLN A 545 -26.63 -16.99 -11.03
N PHE A 546 -25.76 -17.76 -11.68
CA PHE A 546 -26.10 -19.07 -12.23
C PHE A 546 -26.18 -20.17 -11.14
N LEU A 547 -25.58 -19.95 -9.97
CA LEU A 547 -25.66 -20.88 -8.84
C LEU A 547 -26.92 -20.72 -8.01
N GLU A 548 -27.42 -19.49 -7.82
CA GLU A 548 -28.49 -19.21 -6.85
C GLU A 548 -29.73 -20.09 -7.04
N GLY A 549 -30.24 -20.19 -8.26
CA GLY A 549 -31.40 -21.01 -8.61
C GLY A 549 -31.15 -22.51 -8.45
N LEU A 550 -29.97 -22.99 -8.85
CA LEU A 550 -29.56 -24.40 -8.69
C LEU A 550 -29.56 -24.78 -7.20
N LEU A 551 -28.87 -24.02 -6.37
CA LEU A 551 -28.66 -24.33 -4.96
C LEU A 551 -29.98 -24.41 -4.19
N ALA A 552 -30.95 -23.56 -4.53
CA ALA A 552 -32.28 -23.57 -3.93
C ALA A 552 -33.10 -24.84 -4.23
N HIS A 553 -32.71 -25.62 -5.24
CA HIS A 553 -33.46 -26.79 -5.73
C HIS A 553 -32.69 -28.12 -5.59
N ILE A 554 -31.47 -28.11 -5.03
CA ILE A 554 -30.77 -29.33 -4.67
C ILE A 554 -31.50 -30.02 -3.50
N ASP A 555 -31.75 -31.33 -3.63
CA ASP A 555 -32.32 -32.15 -2.56
C ASP A 555 -31.24 -32.44 -1.49
N PRO A 556 -31.37 -31.87 -0.27
CA PRO A 556 -30.40 -32.09 0.80
C PRO A 556 -30.33 -33.54 1.30
N LYS A 557 -31.30 -34.39 0.93
CA LYS A 557 -31.28 -35.82 1.20
C LYS A 557 -30.34 -36.58 0.26
N ARG A 558 -30.07 -36.05 -0.93
CA ARG A 558 -29.18 -36.66 -1.93
C ARG A 558 -27.79 -36.03 -1.92
N ILE A 559 -27.70 -34.72 -1.70
CA ILE A 559 -26.45 -33.97 -1.77
C ILE A 559 -26.30 -33.06 -0.54
N GLU A 560 -25.14 -33.12 0.09
CA GLU A 560 -24.69 -32.20 1.12
C GLU A 560 -23.65 -31.24 0.52
N LEU A 561 -23.96 -29.94 0.49
CA LEU A 561 -23.09 -28.94 -0.11
C LEU A 561 -22.14 -28.31 0.92
N VAL A 562 -20.88 -28.10 0.53
CA VAL A 562 -19.86 -27.37 1.29
C VAL A 562 -19.26 -26.27 0.42
N ALA A 563 -19.23 -25.03 0.91
CA ALA A 563 -18.64 -23.91 0.20
C ALA A 563 -17.18 -23.70 0.61
N TYR A 564 -16.32 -23.47 -0.39
CA TYR A 564 -14.91 -23.15 -0.23
C TYR A 564 -14.56 -21.83 -0.94
N PRO A 565 -14.94 -20.66 -0.37
CA PRO A 565 -14.61 -19.39 -0.98
C PRO A 565 -13.10 -19.13 -0.93
N SER A 566 -12.54 -18.66 -2.05
CA SER A 566 -11.10 -18.34 -2.19
C SER A 566 -10.80 -16.83 -2.21
N LEU A 567 -11.81 -15.98 -1.98
CA LEU A 567 -11.71 -14.54 -1.87
C LEU A 567 -12.40 -14.06 -0.59
N ASP A 568 -11.77 -13.14 0.15
CA ASP A 568 -12.31 -12.53 1.37
C ASP A 568 -13.19 -11.31 1.06
N GLN A 569 -14.27 -11.54 0.30
CA GLN A 569 -15.26 -10.51 -0.03
C GLN A 569 -16.66 -11.13 -0.02
N GLU A 570 -17.53 -10.56 0.80
CA GLU A 570 -18.93 -10.99 0.91
C GLU A 570 -19.85 -9.84 0.52
N ASP A 571 -20.96 -10.17 -0.13
CA ASP A 571 -22.00 -9.21 -0.49
C ASP A 571 -23.41 -9.80 -0.30
N GLU A 572 -24.40 -9.06 -0.79
CA GLU A 572 -25.80 -9.44 -0.68
C GLU A 572 -26.08 -10.83 -1.28
N LEU A 573 -25.44 -11.19 -2.39
CA LEU A 573 -25.61 -12.51 -2.99
C LEU A 573 -24.93 -13.58 -2.14
N THR A 574 -23.74 -13.33 -1.59
CA THR A 574 -23.10 -14.26 -0.63
C THR A 574 -24.04 -14.63 0.52
N THR A 575 -24.74 -13.63 1.07
CA THR A 575 -25.72 -13.82 2.14
C THR A 575 -26.88 -14.74 1.72
N ARG A 576 -27.31 -14.66 0.46
CA ARG A 576 -28.38 -15.52 -0.09
C ARG A 576 -27.90 -16.93 -0.47
N LEU A 577 -26.63 -17.08 -0.85
CA LEU A 577 -26.04 -18.38 -1.19
C LEU A 577 -25.74 -19.21 0.06
N ARG A 578 -25.23 -18.59 1.13
CA ARG A 578 -24.72 -19.25 2.34
C ARG A 578 -25.72 -20.24 2.99
N PRO A 579 -27.03 -19.97 3.12
CA PRO A 579 -27.98 -20.89 3.76
C PRO A 579 -28.14 -22.25 3.06
N TRP A 580 -27.75 -22.38 1.79
CA TRP A 580 -27.84 -23.64 1.04
C TRP A 580 -26.65 -24.57 1.29
N PHE A 581 -25.63 -24.12 2.01
CA PHE A 581 -24.45 -24.89 2.35
C PHE A 581 -24.51 -25.38 3.80
N SER A 582 -24.14 -26.64 3.99
CA SER A 582 -23.98 -27.23 5.33
C SER A 582 -22.77 -26.67 6.08
N ALA A 583 -21.76 -26.18 5.35
CA ALA A 583 -20.57 -25.56 5.89
C ALA A 583 -20.00 -24.52 4.91
N TRP A 584 -19.43 -23.45 5.47
CA TRP A 584 -18.75 -22.38 4.76
C TRP A 584 -17.30 -22.31 5.24
N THR A 585 -16.36 -22.79 4.42
CA THR A 585 -14.95 -23.02 4.80
C THR A 585 -14.01 -22.19 3.92
N PRO A 586 -13.62 -20.98 4.35
CA PRO A 586 -12.76 -20.13 3.54
C PRO A 586 -11.35 -20.68 3.30
N LEU A 587 -10.79 -20.41 2.12
CA LEU A 587 -9.45 -20.85 1.69
C LEU A 587 -8.44 -19.72 1.49
N PHE A 588 -8.87 -18.45 1.50
CA PHE A 588 -8.03 -17.30 1.10
C PHE A 588 -6.80 -17.06 2.01
N ASN A 589 -6.82 -17.55 3.25
CA ASN A 589 -5.69 -17.48 4.19
C ASN A 589 -4.89 -18.79 4.31
N LEU A 590 -5.21 -19.79 3.48
CA LEU A 590 -4.54 -21.10 3.49
C LEU A 590 -3.64 -21.24 2.27
N SER A 591 -2.46 -21.83 2.47
CA SER A 591 -1.64 -22.33 1.38
C SER A 591 -2.40 -23.40 0.58
N ASP A 592 -2.00 -23.66 -0.67
CA ASP A 592 -2.64 -24.70 -1.48
C ASP A 592 -2.55 -26.10 -0.86
N GLN A 593 -1.52 -26.35 -0.06
CA GLN A 593 -1.40 -27.61 0.69
C GLN A 593 -2.43 -27.67 1.83
N GLU A 594 -2.48 -26.65 2.69
CA GLU A 594 -3.42 -26.60 3.82
C GLU A 594 -4.88 -26.63 3.33
N ALA A 595 -5.18 -25.92 2.24
CA ALA A 595 -6.49 -25.94 1.60
C ALA A 595 -6.86 -27.35 1.10
N ALA A 596 -5.93 -28.05 0.43
CA ALA A 596 -6.15 -29.42 -0.02
C ALA A 596 -6.31 -30.41 1.15
N GLU A 597 -5.54 -30.24 2.22
CA GLU A 597 -5.66 -31.04 3.44
C GLU A 597 -7.01 -30.82 4.13
N ARG A 598 -7.47 -29.56 4.22
CA ARG A 598 -8.78 -29.22 4.77
C ARG A 598 -9.91 -29.87 3.96
N ILE A 599 -9.90 -29.73 2.64
CA ILE A 599 -10.91 -30.35 1.76
C ILE A 599 -10.91 -31.88 1.91
N ARG A 600 -9.72 -32.49 2.02
CA ARG A 600 -9.60 -33.94 2.24
C ARG A 600 -10.16 -34.35 3.61
N ALA A 601 -9.88 -33.57 4.65
CA ALA A 601 -10.39 -33.79 6.01
C ALA A 601 -11.92 -33.67 6.08
N ASP A 602 -12.50 -32.81 5.26
CA ASP A 602 -13.95 -32.66 5.13
C ASP A 602 -14.61 -33.84 4.37
N GLY A 603 -13.85 -34.83 3.88
CA GLY A 603 -14.42 -36.05 3.30
C GLY A 603 -15.31 -35.79 2.08
N ILE A 604 -14.93 -34.83 1.24
CA ILE A 604 -15.63 -34.47 0.01
C ILE A 604 -15.56 -35.62 -1.01
N HIS A 605 -16.71 -36.00 -1.58
CA HIS A 605 -16.81 -37.06 -2.60
C HIS A 605 -16.59 -36.48 -4.00
N VAL A 606 -17.21 -35.34 -4.28
CA VAL A 606 -17.06 -34.60 -5.54
C VAL A 606 -16.65 -33.17 -5.24
N LEU A 607 -15.50 -32.74 -5.75
CA LEU A 607 -15.02 -31.36 -5.63
C LEU A 607 -15.18 -30.65 -6.97
N ILE A 608 -15.82 -29.49 -6.97
CA ILE A 608 -16.13 -28.73 -8.17
C ILE A 608 -15.35 -27.41 -8.16
N ASP A 609 -14.51 -27.21 -9.16
CA ASP A 609 -13.92 -25.93 -9.52
C ASP A 609 -14.95 -25.10 -10.29
N LEU A 610 -15.21 -23.88 -9.82
CA LEU A 610 -16.12 -22.96 -10.50
C LEU A 610 -15.39 -21.81 -11.21
N SER A 611 -14.06 -21.73 -11.11
CA SER A 611 -13.28 -20.57 -11.56
C SER A 611 -12.41 -20.87 -12.78
N GLY A 612 -11.81 -22.06 -12.89
CA GLY A 612 -10.83 -22.35 -13.94
C GLY A 612 -9.67 -21.35 -13.93
N HIS A 613 -9.30 -20.76 -15.07
CA HIS A 613 -8.21 -19.76 -15.14
C HIS A 613 -8.65 -18.31 -14.84
N THR A 614 -9.82 -18.09 -14.23
CA THR A 614 -10.24 -16.74 -13.81
C THR A 614 -9.60 -16.32 -12.48
N ALA A 615 -9.86 -15.08 -12.05
CA ALA A 615 -9.26 -14.51 -10.84
C ALA A 615 -9.61 -15.33 -9.59
N HIS A 616 -8.68 -15.37 -8.63
CA HIS A 616 -8.84 -16.08 -7.35
C HIS A 616 -9.13 -17.59 -7.47
N ASN A 617 -8.83 -18.23 -8.60
CA ASN A 617 -8.92 -19.68 -8.74
C ASN A 617 -7.96 -20.41 -7.78
N ARG A 618 -8.25 -21.69 -7.52
CA ARG A 618 -7.39 -22.59 -6.71
C ARG A 618 -7.06 -23.88 -7.46
N LEU A 619 -6.85 -23.82 -8.79
CA LEU A 619 -6.46 -24.98 -9.59
C LEU A 619 -5.27 -25.80 -9.03
N PRO A 620 -4.25 -25.21 -8.38
CA PRO A 620 -3.18 -26.00 -7.75
C PRO A 620 -3.66 -26.92 -6.60
N VAL A 621 -4.76 -26.58 -5.93
CA VAL A 621 -5.42 -27.46 -4.95
C VAL A 621 -5.94 -28.72 -5.65
N PHE A 622 -6.58 -28.57 -6.81
CA PHE A 622 -7.09 -29.69 -7.60
C PHE A 622 -5.98 -30.57 -8.13
N ALA A 623 -4.80 -30.02 -8.45
CA ALA A 623 -3.64 -30.80 -8.86
C ALA A 623 -3.18 -31.82 -7.80
N ARG A 624 -3.46 -31.57 -6.51
CA ARG A 624 -3.19 -32.49 -5.38
C ARG A 624 -4.22 -33.62 -5.24
N LYS A 625 -5.33 -33.59 -5.99
CA LYS A 625 -6.43 -34.56 -5.95
C LYS A 625 -7.07 -34.75 -4.54
N PRO A 626 -7.45 -33.69 -3.80
CA PRO A 626 -8.03 -33.82 -2.45
C PRO A 626 -9.40 -34.52 -2.39
N ALA A 627 -10.12 -34.65 -3.51
CA ALA A 627 -11.35 -35.45 -3.61
C ALA A 627 -11.21 -36.56 -4.67
N PRO A 628 -11.93 -37.69 -4.52
CA PRO A 628 -11.88 -38.79 -5.48
C PRO A 628 -12.34 -38.39 -6.89
N VAL A 629 -13.48 -37.70 -6.96
CA VAL A 629 -14.01 -37.13 -8.20
C VAL A 629 -13.81 -35.62 -8.16
N GLN A 630 -13.25 -35.07 -9.22
CA GLN A 630 -13.04 -33.64 -9.39
C GLN A 630 -13.64 -33.17 -10.72
N VAL A 631 -14.36 -32.07 -10.67
CA VAL A 631 -15.13 -31.53 -11.80
C VAL A 631 -14.77 -30.06 -11.95
N THR A 632 -14.74 -29.56 -13.18
CA THR A 632 -14.77 -28.11 -13.44
C THR A 632 -16.11 -27.76 -14.08
N TRP A 633 -16.74 -26.72 -13.56
CA TRP A 633 -17.97 -26.14 -14.07
C TRP A 633 -18.11 -24.72 -13.55
N LEU A 634 -17.83 -23.77 -14.43
CA LEU A 634 -18.79 -22.80 -14.99
C LEU A 634 -18.07 -21.53 -15.39
N GLY A 635 -17.12 -21.07 -14.57
CA GLY A 635 -16.48 -19.76 -14.72
C GLY A 635 -15.46 -19.66 -15.85
N TYR A 636 -15.00 -20.78 -16.42
CA TYR A 636 -14.01 -20.81 -17.50
C TYR A 636 -14.46 -21.70 -18.66
N LEU A 637 -14.25 -21.21 -19.87
CA LEU A 637 -14.89 -21.72 -21.10
C LEU A 637 -13.86 -22.38 -22.05
N ALA A 638 -12.85 -22.99 -21.44
CA ALA A 638 -11.85 -23.82 -22.08
C ALA A 638 -11.32 -24.85 -21.05
N THR A 639 -10.39 -25.71 -21.45
CA THR A 639 -9.78 -26.69 -20.53
C THR A 639 -8.96 -26.01 -19.44
N THR A 640 -8.96 -26.57 -18.22
CA THR A 640 -8.05 -26.15 -17.14
C THR A 640 -6.63 -26.67 -17.34
N GLY A 641 -6.45 -27.67 -18.20
CA GLY A 641 -5.20 -28.39 -18.38
C GLY A 641 -4.78 -29.28 -17.20
N VAL A 642 -5.49 -29.23 -16.06
CA VAL A 642 -5.14 -29.95 -14.84
C VAL A 642 -5.65 -31.39 -14.94
N ALA A 643 -4.76 -32.31 -15.29
CA ALA A 643 -5.08 -33.74 -15.45
C ALA A 643 -5.63 -34.46 -14.20
N ALA A 644 -5.70 -33.79 -13.04
CA ALA A 644 -6.35 -34.32 -11.84
C ALA A 644 -7.85 -33.96 -11.76
N ILE A 645 -8.33 -33.04 -12.59
CA ILE A 645 -9.76 -32.75 -12.77
C ILE A 645 -10.30 -33.77 -13.78
N ASP A 646 -11.29 -34.56 -13.37
CA ASP A 646 -11.76 -35.70 -14.16
C ASP A 646 -12.77 -35.29 -15.22
N TYR A 647 -13.65 -34.34 -14.89
CA TYR A 647 -14.79 -33.98 -15.73
C TYR A 647 -14.94 -32.47 -15.96
N LEU A 648 -15.38 -32.10 -17.15
CA LEU A 648 -15.96 -30.79 -17.48
C LEU A 648 -17.46 -30.98 -17.73
N ILE A 649 -18.32 -30.19 -17.08
CA ILE A 649 -19.76 -30.20 -17.38
C ILE A 649 -20.05 -29.25 -18.54
N ALA A 650 -20.63 -29.78 -19.61
CA ALA A 650 -21.04 -29.03 -20.81
C ALA A 650 -22.37 -29.58 -21.40
N ASP A 651 -22.78 -29.06 -22.55
CA ASP A 651 -23.91 -29.58 -23.33
C ASP A 651 -23.54 -29.78 -24.81
N ALA A 652 -24.45 -30.41 -25.56
CA ALA A 652 -24.23 -30.74 -26.97
C ALA A 652 -24.19 -29.51 -27.90
N TRP A 653 -24.75 -28.37 -27.48
CA TRP A 653 -24.82 -27.17 -28.30
C TRP A 653 -23.51 -26.38 -28.22
N THR A 654 -23.02 -26.19 -27.00
CA THR A 654 -21.86 -25.37 -26.68
C THR A 654 -20.55 -26.09 -26.96
N LEU A 655 -20.48 -27.41 -26.76
CA LEU A 655 -19.27 -28.19 -27.02
C LEU A 655 -19.62 -29.42 -27.86
N PRO A 656 -19.54 -29.41 -29.20
CA PRO A 656 -19.72 -30.62 -30.01
C PRO A 656 -18.76 -31.77 -29.64
N GLU A 657 -19.13 -33.02 -29.92
CA GLU A 657 -18.28 -34.20 -29.63
C GLU A 657 -16.91 -34.14 -30.33
N ALA A 658 -16.86 -33.57 -31.53
CA ALA A 658 -15.63 -33.43 -32.30
C ALA A 658 -14.59 -32.54 -31.60
N ASP A 659 -15.03 -31.63 -30.72
CA ASP A 659 -14.16 -30.65 -30.06
C ASP A 659 -13.63 -31.15 -28.70
N GLU A 660 -14.06 -32.32 -28.23
CA GLU A 660 -13.60 -32.93 -26.97
C GLU A 660 -12.09 -33.19 -26.94
N VAL A 661 -11.47 -33.35 -28.11
CA VAL A 661 -10.02 -33.53 -28.26
C VAL A 661 -9.21 -32.35 -27.69
N ASN A 662 -9.83 -31.18 -27.55
CA ASN A 662 -9.20 -29.97 -27.02
C ASN A 662 -9.33 -29.82 -25.49
N PHE A 663 -9.68 -30.90 -24.78
CA PHE A 663 -9.88 -30.90 -23.34
C PHE A 663 -9.05 -31.98 -22.64
N THR A 664 -8.51 -31.64 -21.49
CA THR A 664 -7.83 -32.62 -20.61
C THR A 664 -8.84 -33.38 -19.74
N GLU A 665 -9.96 -32.74 -19.44
CA GLU A 665 -11.09 -33.28 -18.70
C GLU A 665 -11.99 -34.10 -19.62
N LYS A 666 -12.63 -35.15 -19.08
CA LYS A 666 -13.68 -35.87 -19.79
C LYS A 666 -14.95 -35.02 -19.83
N VAL A 667 -15.53 -34.82 -21.01
CA VAL A 667 -16.74 -34.01 -21.11
C VAL A 667 -17.95 -34.80 -20.59
N TRP A 668 -18.62 -34.26 -19.58
CA TRP A 668 -19.91 -34.73 -19.10
C TRP A 668 -21.04 -33.90 -19.70
N ARG A 669 -21.86 -34.53 -20.53
CA ARG A 669 -22.89 -33.84 -21.31
C ARG A 669 -24.23 -33.89 -20.60
N LEU A 670 -24.73 -32.72 -20.20
CA LEU A 670 -26.12 -32.60 -19.76
C LEU A 670 -27.06 -32.63 -20.98
N PRO A 671 -28.28 -33.19 -20.85
CA PRO A 671 -29.15 -33.41 -22.01
C PRO A 671 -29.64 -32.16 -22.77
N GLU A 672 -29.64 -30.99 -22.14
CA GLU A 672 -30.20 -29.75 -22.71
C GLU A 672 -29.21 -28.60 -22.61
N THR A 673 -29.14 -27.97 -21.44
CA THR A 673 -28.26 -26.83 -21.14
C THR A 673 -27.32 -27.19 -20.00
N TYR A 674 -26.10 -26.67 -20.03
CA TYR A 674 -25.18 -26.68 -18.89
C TYR A 674 -25.27 -25.42 -18.01
N LEU A 675 -26.13 -24.47 -18.38
CA LEU A 675 -26.41 -23.21 -17.67
C LEU A 675 -27.78 -23.25 -16.99
N CYS A 676 -27.85 -22.68 -15.78
CA CYS A 676 -29.08 -22.45 -15.02
C CYS A 676 -29.11 -21.00 -14.55
N PHE A 677 -29.85 -20.11 -15.21
CA PHE A 677 -29.85 -18.69 -14.86
C PHE A 677 -30.98 -18.35 -13.90
N THR A 678 -30.65 -17.64 -12.83
CA THR A 678 -31.64 -17.12 -11.88
C THR A 678 -32.22 -15.81 -12.40
N PRO A 679 -33.55 -15.68 -12.58
CA PRO A 679 -34.17 -14.43 -12.99
C PRO A 679 -33.73 -13.26 -12.09
N PRO A 680 -33.42 -12.08 -12.66
CA PRO A 680 -33.12 -10.90 -11.86
C PRO A 680 -34.31 -10.55 -10.95
N ARG A 681 -34.04 -10.25 -9.69
CA ARG A 681 -35.05 -9.81 -8.70
C ARG A 681 -35.37 -8.32 -8.84
N VAL A 682 -35.68 -7.89 -10.06
CA VAL A 682 -36.01 -6.49 -10.40
C VAL A 682 -37.32 -6.48 -11.17
N GLU A 683 -38.26 -5.62 -10.78
CA GLU A 683 -39.46 -5.37 -11.57
C GLU A 683 -39.08 -4.52 -12.80
N ALA A 684 -38.86 -5.20 -13.93
CA ALA A 684 -38.51 -4.55 -15.19
C ALA A 684 -39.66 -4.69 -16.20
N ASN A 685 -40.29 -3.59 -16.60
CA ASN A 685 -41.33 -3.62 -17.64
C ASN A 685 -40.72 -3.78 -19.03
N ILE A 686 -41.35 -4.59 -19.89
CA ILE A 686 -40.98 -4.67 -21.32
C ILE A 686 -41.72 -3.54 -22.04
N THR A 687 -40.97 -2.62 -22.63
CA THR A 687 -41.52 -1.51 -23.43
C THR A 687 -41.87 -1.98 -24.85
N GLN A 688 -42.69 -1.21 -25.56
CA GLN A 688 -42.84 -1.38 -27.02
C GLN A 688 -41.48 -1.22 -27.72
N LEU A 689 -41.35 -1.76 -28.93
CA LEU A 689 -40.13 -1.69 -29.73
C LEU A 689 -39.70 -0.22 -29.94
N PRO A 690 -38.54 0.22 -29.43
CA PRO A 690 -38.08 1.61 -29.51
C PRO A 690 -38.04 2.18 -30.93
N ALA A 691 -37.66 1.38 -31.92
CA ALA A 691 -37.59 1.82 -33.32
C ALA A 691 -38.92 2.37 -33.87
N LEU A 692 -40.07 1.92 -33.34
CA LEU A 692 -41.40 2.39 -33.77
C LEU A 692 -41.68 3.84 -33.36
N THR A 693 -41.05 4.34 -32.29
CA THR A 693 -41.24 5.70 -31.79
C THR A 693 -40.05 6.60 -32.09
N GLN A 694 -38.83 6.05 -32.13
CA GLN A 694 -37.59 6.81 -32.35
C GLN A 694 -37.29 7.06 -33.84
N GLY A 695 -37.82 6.24 -34.75
CA GLY A 695 -37.60 6.37 -36.20
C GLY A 695 -36.26 5.84 -36.70
N TYR A 696 -35.51 5.11 -35.86
CA TYR A 696 -34.28 4.41 -36.22
C TYR A 696 -34.11 3.15 -35.36
N VAL A 697 -33.32 2.20 -35.84
CA VAL A 697 -32.98 0.97 -35.09
C VAL A 697 -31.77 1.22 -34.18
N THR A 698 -31.88 0.83 -32.93
CA THR A 698 -30.78 0.83 -31.95
C THR A 698 -30.27 -0.58 -31.73
N PHE A 699 -29.04 -0.84 -32.17
CA PHE A 699 -28.27 -2.01 -31.77
C PHE A 699 -27.65 -1.76 -30.40
N GLY A 700 -27.47 -2.81 -29.60
CA GLY A 700 -26.90 -2.67 -28.26
C GLY A 700 -25.96 -3.78 -27.84
N SER A 701 -24.98 -3.45 -27.00
CA SER A 701 -24.12 -4.43 -26.32
C SER A 701 -23.67 -3.90 -24.96
N PHE A 702 -23.93 -4.68 -23.90
CA PHE A 702 -23.50 -4.35 -22.53
C PHE A 702 -22.24 -5.11 -22.13
N ASN A 703 -21.50 -5.58 -23.14
CA ASN A 703 -20.30 -6.38 -22.92
C ASN A 703 -19.11 -5.52 -22.49
N ASN A 704 -18.23 -6.14 -21.71
CA ASN A 704 -16.94 -5.56 -21.37
C ASN A 704 -16.15 -5.26 -22.66
N LEU A 705 -15.53 -4.08 -22.76
CA LEU A 705 -14.83 -3.66 -23.99
C LEU A 705 -13.67 -4.58 -24.36
N THR A 706 -13.12 -5.35 -23.41
CA THR A 706 -12.10 -6.38 -23.68
C THR A 706 -12.58 -7.47 -24.64
N LYS A 707 -13.90 -7.71 -24.72
CA LYS A 707 -14.54 -8.62 -25.67
C LYS A 707 -14.76 -7.99 -27.06
N ILE A 708 -14.69 -6.67 -27.17
CA ILE A 708 -14.98 -5.90 -28.39
C ILE A 708 -13.65 -5.54 -29.10
N ASN A 709 -13.05 -6.54 -29.72
CA ASN A 709 -11.81 -6.39 -30.50
C ASN A 709 -12.04 -5.63 -31.82
N ASP A 710 -10.98 -5.40 -32.59
CA ASP A 710 -11.07 -4.61 -33.83
C ASP A 710 -11.89 -5.29 -34.93
N GLU A 711 -11.95 -6.62 -34.96
CA GLU A 711 -12.79 -7.35 -35.92
C GLU A 711 -14.28 -7.16 -35.60
N VAL A 712 -14.65 -7.15 -34.32
CA VAL A 712 -16.00 -6.83 -33.85
C VAL A 712 -16.36 -5.39 -34.22
N VAL A 713 -15.48 -4.42 -33.95
CA VAL A 713 -15.73 -3.01 -34.33
C VAL A 713 -15.92 -2.87 -35.84
N ALA A 714 -15.04 -3.46 -36.65
CA ALA A 714 -15.17 -3.42 -38.11
C ALA A 714 -16.48 -4.05 -38.60
N THR A 715 -16.91 -5.14 -37.97
CA THR A 715 -18.16 -5.85 -38.32
C THR A 715 -19.39 -5.03 -37.94
N TRP A 716 -19.43 -4.49 -36.72
CA TRP A 716 -20.55 -3.67 -36.28
C TRP A 716 -20.61 -2.33 -37.04
N ALA A 717 -19.46 -1.76 -37.41
CA ALA A 717 -19.42 -0.59 -38.29
C ALA A 717 -20.04 -0.87 -39.67
N LYS A 718 -19.82 -2.08 -40.24
CA LYS A 718 -20.50 -2.49 -41.48
C LYS A 718 -22.02 -2.53 -41.31
N ILE A 719 -22.53 -3.07 -40.19
CA ILE A 719 -23.98 -3.10 -39.89
C ILE A 719 -24.53 -1.66 -39.84
N LEU A 720 -23.87 -0.76 -39.10
CA LEU A 720 -24.29 0.63 -38.98
C LEU A 720 -24.23 1.40 -40.31
N ALA A 721 -23.26 1.10 -41.16
CA ALA A 721 -23.14 1.70 -42.49
C ALA A 721 -24.25 1.20 -43.44
N SER A 722 -24.64 -0.07 -43.35
CA SER A 722 -25.69 -0.67 -44.18
C SER A 722 -27.11 -0.23 -43.81
N ILE A 723 -27.32 0.27 -42.59
CA ILE A 723 -28.64 0.71 -42.10
C ILE A 723 -28.55 2.21 -41.75
N PRO A 724 -29.00 3.12 -42.62
CA PRO A 724 -28.96 4.55 -42.36
C PRO A 724 -29.63 4.92 -41.04
N ASN A 725 -29.06 5.89 -40.32
CA ASN A 725 -29.55 6.42 -39.04
C ASN A 725 -29.57 5.44 -37.84
N SER A 726 -29.25 4.15 -38.02
CA SER A 726 -29.19 3.18 -36.90
C SER A 726 -28.15 3.56 -35.85
N ARG A 727 -28.37 3.28 -34.57
CA ARG A 727 -27.42 3.64 -33.51
C ARG A 727 -26.84 2.40 -32.85
N LEU A 728 -25.68 2.54 -32.24
CA LEU A 728 -25.07 1.52 -31.39
C LEU A 728 -24.95 2.03 -29.97
N LEU A 729 -25.65 1.38 -29.05
CA LEU A 729 -25.57 1.63 -27.61
C LEU A 729 -24.56 0.68 -26.97
N LEU A 730 -23.49 1.24 -26.41
CA LEU A 730 -22.51 0.49 -25.62
C LEU A 730 -22.57 0.95 -24.17
N LYS A 731 -22.69 -0.02 -23.25
CA LYS A 731 -22.73 0.25 -21.80
C LYS A 731 -21.81 -0.69 -21.04
N THR A 732 -20.79 -0.14 -20.41
CA THR A 732 -19.86 -0.89 -19.55
C THR A 732 -19.07 0.07 -18.66
N LYS A 733 -18.53 -0.44 -17.55
CA LYS A 733 -17.75 0.33 -16.57
C LYS A 733 -16.58 1.11 -17.18
N GLN A 734 -15.96 0.58 -18.23
CA GLN A 734 -14.79 1.21 -18.85
C GLN A 734 -15.13 2.51 -19.59
N LEU A 735 -16.40 2.72 -19.97
CA LEU A 735 -16.83 3.94 -20.66
C LEU A 735 -17.02 5.14 -19.71
N SER A 736 -16.86 4.94 -18.39
CA SER A 736 -16.77 6.04 -17.42
C SER A 736 -15.45 6.83 -17.56
N ASP A 737 -14.42 6.24 -18.17
CA ASP A 737 -13.15 6.92 -18.47
C ASP A 737 -13.26 7.68 -19.81
N ALA A 738 -12.98 8.98 -19.78
CA ALA A 738 -13.09 9.86 -20.95
C ALA A 738 -12.11 9.48 -22.07
N SER A 739 -10.91 9.01 -21.75
CA SER A 739 -9.91 8.55 -22.73
C SER A 739 -10.38 7.28 -23.43
N ILE A 740 -10.93 6.31 -22.68
CA ILE A 740 -11.48 5.08 -23.25
C ILE A 740 -12.69 5.39 -24.14
N ARG A 741 -13.56 6.31 -23.71
CA ARG A 741 -14.71 6.77 -24.50
C ARG A 741 -14.26 7.39 -25.83
N GLN A 742 -13.26 8.28 -25.80
CA GLN A 742 -12.72 8.89 -27.01
C GLN A 742 -12.07 7.85 -27.94
N LYS A 743 -11.24 6.94 -27.41
CA LYS A 743 -10.65 5.84 -28.19
C LYS A 743 -11.71 4.96 -28.84
N THR A 744 -12.81 4.70 -28.15
CA THR A 744 -13.93 3.93 -28.70
C THR A 744 -14.56 4.66 -29.89
N ILE A 745 -14.79 5.98 -29.78
CA ILE A 745 -15.27 6.81 -30.88
C ILE A 745 -14.29 6.77 -32.06
N ASP A 746 -13.00 6.93 -31.80
CA ASP A 746 -11.97 6.95 -32.84
C ASP A 746 -11.91 5.63 -33.61
N ARG A 747 -12.05 4.48 -32.93
CA ARG A 747 -12.10 3.15 -33.55
C ARG A 747 -13.25 3.02 -34.55
N PHE A 748 -14.45 3.49 -34.20
CA PHE A 748 -15.61 3.48 -35.12
C PHE A 748 -15.49 4.55 -36.22
N SER A 749 -14.93 5.71 -35.89
CA SER A 749 -14.68 6.79 -36.85
C SER A 749 -13.72 6.38 -37.96
N ALA A 750 -12.72 5.56 -37.63
CA ALA A 750 -11.81 4.95 -38.61
C ALA A 750 -12.53 4.08 -39.66
N HIS A 751 -13.73 3.59 -39.35
CA HIS A 751 -14.61 2.87 -40.27
C HIS A 751 -15.76 3.71 -40.84
N GLY A 752 -15.71 5.04 -40.69
CA GLY A 752 -16.69 5.98 -41.25
C GLY A 752 -17.97 6.15 -40.42
N ILE A 753 -18.00 5.68 -39.16
CA ILE A 753 -19.15 5.85 -38.27
C ILE A 753 -18.90 7.04 -37.33
N GLY A 754 -19.72 8.08 -37.46
CA GLY A 754 -19.65 9.28 -36.62
C GLY A 754 -20.06 9.04 -35.17
N ALA A 755 -19.58 9.89 -34.26
CA ALA A 755 -19.90 9.83 -32.83
C ALA A 755 -21.40 9.98 -32.53
N ASP A 756 -22.15 10.66 -33.41
CA ASP A 756 -23.59 10.84 -33.36
C ASP A 756 -24.39 9.52 -33.52
N ARG A 757 -23.74 8.48 -34.08
CA ARG A 757 -24.30 7.13 -34.23
C ARG A 757 -23.99 6.23 -33.03
N LEU A 758 -23.20 6.70 -32.06
CA LEU A 758 -22.77 5.94 -30.88
C LEU A 758 -23.39 6.51 -29.60
N ILE A 759 -24.03 5.65 -28.82
CA ILE A 759 -24.58 5.98 -27.50
C ILE A 759 -23.70 5.27 -26.47
N LEU A 760 -22.74 6.00 -25.91
CA LEU A 760 -21.79 5.46 -24.93
C LEU A 760 -22.27 5.82 -23.52
N GLN A 761 -22.75 4.83 -22.77
CA GLN A 761 -23.27 4.99 -21.42
C GLN A 761 -22.29 4.46 -20.37
N GLN A 762 -22.18 5.22 -19.27
CA GLN A 762 -21.41 4.84 -18.08
C GLN A 762 -22.14 3.78 -17.25
N HIS A 763 -21.43 3.17 -16.29
CA HIS A 763 -22.03 2.23 -15.35
C HIS A 763 -23.06 2.95 -14.46
N LEU A 764 -24.27 2.37 -14.36
CA LEU A 764 -25.34 2.82 -13.46
C LEU A 764 -25.43 1.89 -12.25
N ALA A 765 -25.95 2.41 -11.13
CA ALA A 765 -26.25 1.60 -9.94
C ALA A 765 -27.14 0.40 -10.30
N ARG A 766 -27.00 -0.69 -9.54
CA ARG A 766 -27.56 -1.99 -9.93
C ARG A 766 -29.08 -2.03 -10.05
N THR A 767 -29.78 -1.21 -9.27
CA THR A 767 -31.25 -1.03 -9.32
C THR A 767 -31.73 -0.48 -10.66
N GLU A 768 -30.88 0.26 -11.38
CA GLU A 768 -31.16 0.84 -12.70
C GLU A 768 -30.40 0.11 -13.83
N TYR A 769 -29.64 -0.94 -13.51
CA TYR A 769 -28.72 -1.55 -14.47
C TYR A 769 -29.42 -2.14 -15.69
N LEU A 770 -30.60 -2.72 -15.52
CA LEU A 770 -31.35 -3.32 -16.62
C LEU A 770 -32.19 -2.30 -17.40
N THR A 771 -32.44 -1.10 -16.88
CA THR A 771 -33.31 -0.10 -17.52
C THR A 771 -32.86 0.26 -18.94
N PRO A 772 -31.55 0.51 -19.22
CA PRO A 772 -31.13 0.90 -20.56
C PRO A 772 -31.31 -0.19 -21.64
N TYR A 773 -31.58 -1.44 -21.26
CA TYR A 773 -31.97 -2.47 -22.24
C TYR A 773 -33.25 -2.06 -22.97
N GLN A 774 -34.13 -1.27 -22.34
CA GLN A 774 -35.37 -0.81 -22.95
C GLN A 774 -35.15 0.04 -24.21
N ASP A 775 -33.97 0.65 -24.38
CA ASP A 775 -33.62 1.48 -25.55
C ASP A 775 -33.03 0.67 -26.72
N ILE A 776 -32.87 -0.65 -26.55
CA ILE A 776 -32.28 -1.54 -27.55
C ILE A 776 -33.37 -2.31 -28.30
N ASP A 777 -33.26 -2.35 -29.63
CA ASP A 777 -34.09 -3.17 -30.52
C ASP A 777 -33.46 -4.55 -30.77
N ILE A 778 -32.15 -4.60 -31.00
CA ILE A 778 -31.38 -5.83 -31.26
C ILE A 778 -30.08 -5.80 -30.46
N ALA A 779 -29.82 -6.84 -29.66
CA ALA A 779 -28.54 -7.01 -28.99
C ALA A 779 -27.54 -7.72 -29.91
N LEU A 780 -26.29 -7.25 -29.92
CA LEU A 780 -25.18 -7.82 -30.68
C LEU A 780 -24.19 -8.48 -29.73
N ASP A 781 -23.95 -9.78 -29.89
CA ASP A 781 -22.88 -10.47 -29.20
C ASP A 781 -21.52 -10.18 -29.87
N PRO A 782 -20.48 -9.86 -29.08
CA PRO A 782 -19.11 -9.84 -29.60
C PRO A 782 -18.61 -11.27 -29.87
N PHE A 783 -17.56 -11.38 -30.68
CA PHE A 783 -16.90 -12.64 -31.00
C PHE A 783 -15.37 -12.46 -31.03
N PRO A 784 -14.58 -13.51 -30.70
CA PRO A 784 -15.01 -14.89 -30.40
C PRO A 784 -15.62 -15.07 -29.01
N TYR A 785 -15.63 -14.04 -28.15
CA TYR A 785 -16.15 -14.13 -26.79
C TYR A 785 -17.53 -13.45 -26.66
N PRO A 786 -18.65 -14.21 -26.63
CA PRO A 786 -20.01 -13.68 -26.48
C PRO A 786 -20.33 -13.22 -25.05
N GLY A 787 -21.50 -12.62 -24.87
CA GLY A 787 -21.87 -12.00 -23.60
C GLY A 787 -22.25 -12.94 -22.46
N ILE A 788 -22.89 -14.08 -22.80
CA ILE A 788 -23.41 -15.08 -21.86
C ILE A 788 -24.41 -14.46 -20.89
N THR A 789 -23.96 -13.96 -19.73
CA THR A 789 -24.82 -13.30 -18.73
C THR A 789 -25.59 -12.13 -19.33
N THR A 790 -24.90 -11.19 -19.99
CA THR A 790 -25.57 -10.02 -20.60
C THR A 790 -26.51 -10.42 -21.73
N SER A 791 -26.19 -11.51 -22.43
CA SER A 791 -27.01 -12.04 -23.54
C SER A 791 -28.29 -12.68 -22.99
N VAL A 792 -28.21 -13.46 -21.90
CA VAL A 792 -29.38 -13.99 -21.19
C VAL A 792 -30.22 -12.88 -20.59
N GLU A 793 -29.59 -11.85 -20.00
CA GLU A 793 -30.29 -10.67 -19.50
C GLU A 793 -31.02 -9.90 -20.61
N ALA A 794 -30.39 -9.72 -21.78
CA ALA A 794 -31.04 -9.10 -22.94
C ALA A 794 -32.27 -9.90 -23.40
N LEU A 795 -32.13 -11.22 -23.54
CA LEU A 795 -33.24 -12.13 -23.87
C LEU A 795 -34.37 -12.03 -22.84
N TRP A 796 -34.02 -12.02 -21.55
CA TRP A 796 -34.99 -11.85 -20.45
C TRP A 796 -35.65 -10.46 -20.49
N MET A 797 -34.94 -9.41 -20.93
CA MET A 797 -35.49 -8.07 -21.15
C MET A 797 -36.33 -7.94 -22.44
N GLY A 798 -36.55 -9.04 -23.16
CA GLY A 798 -37.35 -9.06 -24.38
C GLY A 798 -36.59 -8.61 -25.63
N ILE A 799 -35.26 -8.61 -25.60
CA ILE A 799 -34.42 -8.18 -26.72
C ILE A 799 -33.80 -9.40 -27.39
N PRO A 800 -34.02 -9.61 -28.69
CA PRO A 800 -33.34 -10.69 -29.40
C PRO A 800 -31.83 -10.42 -29.49
N VAL A 801 -31.03 -11.46 -29.35
CA VAL A 801 -29.57 -11.40 -29.40
C VAL A 801 -29.09 -12.10 -30.67
N LEU A 802 -28.33 -11.38 -31.50
CA LEU A 802 -27.63 -11.96 -32.65
C LEU A 802 -26.24 -12.42 -32.22
N THR A 803 -25.89 -13.67 -32.50
CA THR A 803 -24.61 -14.26 -32.11
C THR A 803 -23.88 -14.90 -33.29
N LEU A 804 -22.56 -14.98 -33.23
CA LEU A 804 -21.73 -15.71 -34.20
C LEU A 804 -21.36 -17.07 -33.60
N ALA A 805 -21.63 -18.16 -34.31
CA ALA A 805 -21.47 -19.51 -33.76
C ALA A 805 -20.02 -19.84 -33.34
N GLY A 806 -19.05 -19.54 -34.21
CA GLY A 806 -17.66 -19.92 -34.03
C GLY A 806 -17.43 -21.44 -33.88
N ASP A 807 -16.21 -21.81 -33.49
CA ASP A 807 -15.64 -23.16 -33.55
C ASP A 807 -14.99 -23.64 -32.23
N SER A 808 -15.32 -22.99 -31.11
CA SER A 808 -14.78 -23.34 -29.78
C SER A 808 -15.89 -23.38 -28.72
N PHE A 809 -15.62 -24.02 -27.59
CA PHE A 809 -16.55 -24.02 -26.45
C PHE A 809 -16.95 -22.60 -26.04
N LEU A 810 -15.99 -21.68 -26.01
CA LEU A 810 -16.20 -20.26 -25.72
C LEU A 810 -17.10 -19.56 -26.74
N SER A 811 -16.81 -19.69 -28.03
CA SER A 811 -17.54 -18.94 -29.05
C SER A 811 -18.97 -19.43 -29.22
N ARG A 812 -19.21 -20.72 -28.94
CA ARG A 812 -20.51 -21.36 -29.08
C ARG A 812 -21.46 -21.12 -27.91
N GLN A 813 -21.10 -20.31 -26.92
CA GLN A 813 -21.98 -20.04 -25.79
C GLN A 813 -23.30 -19.39 -26.22
N GLY A 814 -23.25 -18.46 -27.20
CA GLY A 814 -24.46 -17.90 -27.79
C GLY A 814 -25.33 -18.93 -28.51
N VAL A 815 -24.72 -19.94 -29.14
CA VAL A 815 -25.44 -21.07 -29.77
C VAL A 815 -26.24 -21.84 -28.73
N GLY A 816 -25.62 -22.19 -27.61
CA GLY A 816 -26.29 -22.89 -26.52
C GLY A 816 -27.51 -22.13 -25.98
N LEU A 817 -27.36 -20.81 -25.80
CA LEU A 817 -28.45 -19.94 -25.35
C LEU A 817 -29.60 -19.89 -26.35
N LEU A 818 -29.32 -19.62 -27.63
CA LEU A 818 -30.33 -19.42 -28.66
C LEU A 818 -31.02 -20.73 -29.07
N MET A 819 -30.31 -21.86 -29.04
CA MET A 819 -30.93 -23.17 -29.28
C MET A 819 -31.90 -23.55 -28.17
N ASN A 820 -31.52 -23.36 -26.90
CA ASN A 820 -32.41 -23.68 -25.78
C ASN A 820 -33.58 -22.69 -25.64
N THR A 821 -33.46 -21.47 -26.16
CA THR A 821 -34.55 -20.48 -26.19
C THR A 821 -35.38 -20.50 -27.48
N ASN A 822 -35.12 -21.47 -28.39
CA ASN A 822 -35.83 -21.63 -29.66
C ASN A 822 -35.71 -20.43 -30.61
N LEU A 823 -34.48 -19.95 -30.82
CA LEU A 823 -34.11 -18.82 -31.69
C LEU A 823 -32.96 -19.19 -32.66
N PRO A 824 -33.01 -20.32 -33.38
CA PRO A 824 -31.90 -20.75 -34.24
C PRO A 824 -31.60 -19.78 -35.40
N GLU A 825 -32.57 -18.95 -35.81
CA GLU A 825 -32.37 -17.95 -36.87
C GLU A 825 -31.49 -16.77 -36.46
N TRP A 826 -31.23 -16.61 -35.16
CA TRP A 826 -30.38 -15.57 -34.59
C TRP A 826 -28.91 -16.01 -34.43
N ILE A 827 -28.56 -17.17 -34.98
CA ILE A 827 -27.21 -17.72 -34.99
C ILE A 827 -26.63 -17.54 -36.38
N ALA A 828 -25.60 -16.70 -36.48
CA ALA A 828 -24.83 -16.53 -37.69
C ALA A 828 -23.72 -17.58 -37.81
N THR A 829 -23.47 -18.04 -39.03
CA THR A 829 -22.44 -19.05 -39.34
C THR A 829 -21.06 -18.44 -39.60
N ASP A 830 -21.03 -17.22 -40.16
CA ASP A 830 -19.82 -16.44 -40.41
C ASP A 830 -20.10 -14.92 -40.27
N VAL A 831 -19.06 -14.10 -40.40
CA VAL A 831 -19.16 -12.64 -40.26
C VAL A 831 -20.08 -11.98 -41.30
N ASN A 832 -20.12 -12.49 -42.54
CA ASN A 832 -21.01 -11.94 -43.56
C ASN A 832 -22.46 -12.31 -43.28
N ASP A 833 -22.72 -13.56 -42.87
CA ASP A 833 -24.03 -14.01 -42.42
C ASP A 833 -24.50 -13.20 -41.20
N TYR A 834 -23.60 -12.88 -40.27
CA TYR A 834 -23.87 -12.01 -39.11
C TYR A 834 -24.37 -10.63 -39.55
N VAL A 835 -23.66 -9.96 -40.47
CA VAL A 835 -24.08 -8.66 -41.00
C VAL A 835 -25.42 -8.77 -41.74
N ASN A 836 -25.60 -9.79 -42.59
CA ASN A 836 -26.82 -9.98 -43.37
C ASN A 836 -28.04 -10.23 -42.48
N ARG A 837 -27.90 -11.04 -41.42
CA ARG A 837 -28.98 -11.28 -40.44
C ARG A 837 -29.31 -10.03 -39.66
N ALA A 838 -28.31 -9.26 -39.22
CA ALA A 838 -28.54 -7.98 -38.55
C ALA A 838 -29.39 -7.03 -39.43
N ILE A 839 -29.05 -6.91 -40.72
CA ILE A 839 -29.79 -6.10 -41.70
C ILE A 839 -31.20 -6.65 -41.91
N SER A 840 -31.33 -7.96 -42.14
CA SER A 840 -32.62 -8.59 -42.38
C SER A 840 -33.57 -8.41 -41.20
N HIS A 841 -33.13 -8.66 -39.97
CA HIS A 841 -33.95 -8.49 -38.78
C HIS A 841 -34.31 -7.03 -38.52
N ALA A 842 -33.34 -6.11 -38.67
CA ALA A 842 -33.58 -4.68 -38.51
C ALA A 842 -34.56 -4.08 -39.55
N SER A 843 -34.70 -4.72 -40.72
CA SER A 843 -35.62 -4.27 -41.77
C SER A 843 -37.10 -4.63 -41.53
N ASP A 844 -37.39 -5.58 -40.63
CA ASP A 844 -38.75 -6.05 -40.32
C ASP A 844 -39.16 -5.68 -38.88
N LEU A 845 -39.50 -4.40 -38.68
CA LEU A 845 -39.90 -3.86 -37.38
C LEU A 845 -41.16 -4.53 -36.82
N SER A 846 -42.07 -5.00 -37.69
CA SER A 846 -43.29 -5.68 -37.25
C SER A 846 -42.96 -7.03 -36.60
N ARG A 847 -42.07 -7.82 -37.21
CA ARG A 847 -41.61 -9.09 -36.63
C ARG A 847 -40.81 -8.86 -35.35
N LEU A 848 -39.94 -7.84 -35.30
CA LEU A 848 -39.20 -7.48 -34.08
C LEU A 848 -40.13 -7.10 -32.93
N ALA A 849 -41.15 -6.29 -33.19
CA ALA A 849 -42.12 -5.86 -32.17
C ALA A 849 -42.94 -7.05 -31.63
N MET A 850 -43.35 -7.97 -32.51
CA MET A 850 -44.04 -9.20 -32.13
C MET A 850 -43.14 -10.09 -31.26
N LEU A 851 -41.89 -10.30 -31.67
CA LEU A 851 -40.93 -11.10 -30.91
C LEU A 851 -40.70 -10.50 -29.52
N ARG A 852 -40.38 -9.21 -29.43
CA ARG A 852 -40.13 -8.50 -28.16
C ARG A 852 -41.26 -8.66 -27.15
N THR A 853 -42.51 -8.61 -27.60
CA THR A 853 -43.70 -8.71 -26.73
C THR A 853 -43.80 -10.10 -26.05
N GLY A 854 -43.44 -11.18 -26.75
CA GLY A 854 -43.52 -12.56 -26.23
C GLY A 854 -42.21 -13.14 -25.69
N LEU A 855 -41.07 -12.51 -26.00
CA LEU A 855 -39.75 -13.14 -25.84
C LEU A 855 -39.43 -13.49 -24.38
N ARG A 856 -39.72 -12.61 -23.41
CA ARG A 856 -39.49 -12.91 -21.99
C ARG A 856 -40.22 -14.17 -21.56
N GLN A 857 -41.49 -14.33 -21.95
CA GLN A 857 -42.28 -15.50 -21.58
C GLN A 857 -41.72 -16.77 -22.24
N GLN A 858 -41.32 -16.69 -23.50
CA GLN A 858 -40.68 -17.78 -24.23
C GLN A 858 -39.38 -18.23 -23.54
N VAL A 859 -38.48 -17.29 -23.20
CA VAL A 859 -37.19 -17.63 -22.58
C VAL A 859 -37.39 -18.11 -21.15
N MET A 860 -38.37 -17.58 -20.42
CA MET A 860 -38.70 -18.03 -19.06
C MET A 860 -39.24 -19.46 -19.00
N ALA A 861 -39.81 -19.96 -20.11
CA ALA A 861 -40.25 -21.35 -20.25
C ALA A 861 -39.14 -22.30 -20.76
N SER A 862 -37.93 -21.78 -21.03
CA SER A 862 -36.82 -22.57 -21.57
C SER A 862 -36.06 -23.34 -20.47
N PRO A 863 -35.29 -24.39 -20.83
CA PRO A 863 -34.44 -25.12 -19.89
C PRO A 863 -33.45 -24.26 -19.10
N ILE A 864 -33.04 -23.10 -19.63
CA ILE A 864 -32.07 -22.19 -18.97
C ILE A 864 -32.65 -21.61 -17.67
N PHE A 865 -33.96 -21.44 -17.59
CA PHE A 865 -34.66 -20.86 -16.45
C PHE A 865 -35.45 -21.89 -15.62
N ASP A 866 -35.34 -23.18 -15.96
CA ASP A 866 -35.97 -24.29 -15.24
C ASP A 866 -34.99 -24.86 -14.18
N ALA A 867 -34.81 -24.09 -13.10
CA ALA A 867 -33.91 -24.46 -12.01
C ALA A 867 -34.23 -25.82 -11.35
N PRO A 868 -35.50 -26.20 -11.07
CA PRO A 868 -35.82 -27.53 -10.55
C PRO A 868 -35.36 -28.66 -11.46
N ARG A 869 -35.61 -28.54 -12.77
CA ARG A 869 -35.21 -29.55 -13.75
C ARG A 869 -33.70 -29.64 -13.87
N PHE A 870 -33.02 -28.49 -13.92
CA PHE A 870 -31.57 -28.44 -13.98
C PHE A 870 -30.93 -29.08 -12.74
N ALA A 871 -31.42 -28.75 -11.53
CA ALA A 871 -30.94 -29.33 -10.28
C ALA A 871 -31.04 -30.85 -10.27
N HIS A 872 -32.18 -31.41 -10.69
CA HIS A 872 -32.33 -32.86 -10.79
C HIS A 872 -31.32 -33.52 -11.75
N ARG A 873 -31.06 -32.89 -12.90
CA ARG A 873 -30.06 -33.38 -13.88
C ARG A 873 -28.64 -33.27 -13.33
N PHE A 874 -28.34 -32.16 -12.66
CA PHE A 874 -27.05 -31.91 -12.03
C PHE A 874 -26.76 -32.93 -10.92
N GLU A 875 -27.74 -33.21 -10.05
CA GLU A 875 -27.62 -34.25 -9.02
C GLU A 875 -27.32 -35.63 -9.61
N ASN A 876 -28.06 -36.02 -10.64
CA ASN A 876 -27.87 -37.32 -11.29
C ASN A 876 -26.48 -37.42 -11.93
N ALA A 877 -26.01 -36.34 -12.58
CA ALA A 877 -24.65 -36.29 -13.12
C ALA A 877 -23.59 -36.54 -12.03
N LEU A 878 -23.68 -35.86 -10.88
CA LEU A 878 -22.73 -36.05 -9.78
C LEU A 878 -22.77 -37.47 -9.20
N TRP A 879 -23.96 -38.05 -9.06
CA TRP A 879 -24.13 -39.44 -8.63
C TRP A 879 -23.54 -40.45 -9.62
N GLU A 880 -23.77 -40.27 -10.92
CA GLU A 880 -23.22 -41.16 -11.93
C GLU A 880 -21.69 -41.04 -12.05
N MET A 881 -21.13 -39.83 -11.94
CA MET A 881 -19.68 -39.63 -11.88
C MET A 881 -19.06 -40.38 -10.69
N TRP A 882 -19.69 -40.29 -9.51
CA TRP A 882 -19.28 -41.02 -8.31
C TRP A 882 -19.35 -42.55 -8.51
N GLN A 883 -20.43 -43.06 -9.07
CA GLN A 883 -20.60 -44.49 -9.34
C GLN A 883 -19.56 -45.02 -10.33
N ARG A 884 -19.25 -44.26 -11.39
CA ARG A 884 -18.19 -44.63 -12.35
C ARG A 884 -16.82 -44.66 -11.70
N TRP A 885 -16.54 -43.75 -10.77
CA TRP A 885 -15.29 -43.78 -10.01
C TRP A 885 -15.18 -45.02 -9.10
N GLN A 886 -16.27 -45.46 -8.49
CA GLN A 886 -16.31 -46.69 -7.67
C GLN A 886 -16.10 -47.97 -8.49
N GLN A 887 -16.44 -47.94 -9.79
CA GLN A 887 -16.33 -49.08 -10.70
C GLN A 887 -15.45 -48.72 -11.90
N PRO A 888 -14.12 -48.58 -11.71
CA PRO A 888 -13.22 -48.32 -12.83
C PRO A 888 -13.35 -49.46 -13.85
N GLU A 889 -13.66 -49.10 -15.09
CA GLU A 889 -14.10 -49.96 -16.20
C GLU A 889 -13.45 -51.36 -16.24
N GLY A 890 -14.19 -52.31 -15.71
CA GLY A 890 -14.18 -53.72 -16.07
C GLY A 890 -15.62 -54.23 -15.92
N ASN A 891 -16.36 -54.27 -17.03
CA ASN A 891 -17.80 -54.63 -17.19
C ASN A 891 -18.83 -53.55 -16.89
N ILE A 892 -19.21 -52.70 -17.86
CA ILE A 892 -20.63 -52.42 -18.19
C ILE A 892 -20.76 -52.16 -19.70
N HIS A 893 -21.65 -52.88 -20.36
CA HIS A 893 -22.07 -52.69 -21.76
C HIS A 893 -22.83 -51.38 -21.95
N HIS A 894 -22.48 -50.62 -22.98
CA HIS A 894 -23.23 -49.45 -23.46
C HIS A 894 -24.71 -49.79 -23.68
N ALA A 895 -25.60 -49.15 -22.92
CA ALA A 895 -27.04 -49.09 -23.21
C ALA A 895 -27.37 -47.68 -23.71
N SER A 896 -27.59 -47.59 -25.01
CA SER A 896 -27.96 -46.41 -25.77
C SER A 896 -29.37 -45.92 -25.38
N LEU A 897 -29.48 -44.67 -24.95
CA LEU A 897 -30.74 -43.91 -24.95
C LEU A 897 -30.45 -42.46 -25.33
N ILE A 898 -30.47 -42.15 -26.63
CA ILE A 898 -30.52 -40.78 -27.17
C ILE A 898 -31.64 -40.77 -28.24
N PRO A 899 -32.65 -39.89 -28.15
CA PRO A 899 -33.54 -39.59 -29.27
C PRO A 899 -32.88 -38.56 -30.21
N ALA A 900 -32.98 -38.81 -31.51
CA ALA A 900 -32.40 -38.01 -32.59
C ALA A 900 -33.02 -36.61 -32.75
N LEU A 901 -32.21 -35.64 -33.19
CA LEU A 901 -32.64 -34.33 -33.72
C LEU A 901 -32.17 -34.14 -35.19
N PRO A 902 -32.90 -33.37 -36.01
CA PRO A 902 -32.76 -33.33 -37.47
C PRO A 902 -31.73 -32.30 -37.98
N GLN A 903 -31.15 -32.61 -39.16
CA GLN A 903 -30.10 -31.84 -39.85
C GLN A 903 -30.60 -30.57 -40.56
N PRO A 904 -29.76 -29.53 -40.77
CA PRO A 904 -30.04 -28.41 -41.65
C PRO A 904 -29.48 -28.58 -43.08
N LEU A 905 -30.24 -28.08 -44.04
CA LEU A 905 -29.97 -28.07 -45.48
C LEU A 905 -29.01 -26.94 -45.89
N ASP A 906 -28.19 -27.32 -46.86
CA ASP A 906 -27.18 -26.58 -47.61
C ASP A 906 -27.80 -25.61 -48.64
N THR A 907 -27.13 -24.47 -48.95
CA THR A 907 -26.99 -23.91 -50.34
C THR A 907 -26.09 -22.64 -50.38
N THR A 908 -24.85 -22.84 -50.84
CA THR A 908 -24.12 -22.19 -51.98
C THR A 908 -24.18 -20.67 -52.28
N SER A 909 -22.98 -20.09 -52.40
CA SER A 909 -22.57 -18.78 -52.95
C SER A 909 -22.33 -18.79 -54.51
N PRO A 910 -21.66 -17.81 -55.16
CA PRO A 910 -22.12 -16.44 -55.48
C PRO A 910 -21.75 -15.98 -56.93
N HIS A 911 -22.13 -14.75 -57.33
CA HIS A 911 -21.48 -14.02 -58.44
C HIS A 911 -21.13 -12.57 -58.09
N SER A 912 -19.91 -12.20 -58.51
CA SER A 912 -19.16 -10.95 -58.34
C SER A 912 -19.62 -9.80 -59.25
N ILE A 913 -19.28 -8.54 -58.91
CA ILE A 913 -18.70 -7.50 -59.81
C ILE A 913 -18.06 -6.37 -58.98
N ARG A 914 -17.00 -5.77 -59.57
CA ARG A 914 -16.04 -4.77 -59.08
C ARG A 914 -16.46 -3.29 -59.26
N SER A 915 -15.59 -2.40 -58.72
CA SER A 915 -15.19 -1.04 -59.19
C SER A 915 -16.06 0.14 -58.71
N ASP A 916 -15.59 1.37 -58.49
CA ASP A 916 -14.25 1.97 -58.48
C ASP A 916 -14.33 3.34 -57.75
N THR A 917 -13.16 3.85 -57.39
CA THR A 917 -12.84 5.09 -56.66
C THR A 917 -13.17 6.41 -57.38
N ALA A 918 -13.40 7.50 -56.62
CA ALA A 918 -12.75 8.81 -56.86
C ALA A 918 -12.97 9.83 -55.71
N ARG A 919 -11.88 10.54 -55.34
CA ARG A 919 -11.76 11.68 -54.39
C ARG A 919 -12.02 13.03 -55.09
N ILE A 920 -12.50 14.04 -54.35
CA ILE A 920 -12.37 15.48 -54.69
C ILE A 920 -11.96 16.30 -53.44
N VAL A 921 -11.18 17.37 -53.67
CA VAL A 921 -10.40 18.23 -52.76
C VAL A 921 -11.15 19.54 -52.37
N LEU A 922 -10.79 20.05 -51.17
CA LEU A 922 -11.10 21.30 -50.42
C LEU A 922 -11.14 22.65 -51.22
N PRO A 923 -11.75 23.77 -50.72
CA PRO A 923 -11.07 24.73 -49.79
C PRO A 923 -11.98 25.59 -48.83
N PRO A 924 -11.40 26.46 -47.94
CA PRO A 924 -12.03 27.03 -46.73
C PRO A 924 -12.17 28.58 -46.72
N LEU A 925 -12.95 29.18 -45.78
CA LEU A 925 -12.87 30.62 -45.41
C LEU A 925 -13.30 30.96 -43.95
N THR A 926 -12.30 31.44 -43.17
CA THR A 926 -12.18 32.58 -42.22
C THR A 926 -13.24 33.07 -41.20
N ARG A 927 -12.69 33.41 -40.01
CA ARG A 927 -13.20 34.03 -38.75
C ARG A 927 -13.76 35.47 -38.83
N ARG A 928 -14.53 35.88 -37.81
CA ARG A 928 -14.53 37.23 -37.19
C ARG A 928 -14.75 37.21 -35.66
N HIS A 929 -14.14 38.18 -34.96
CA HIS A 929 -14.04 38.40 -33.49
C HIS A 929 -15.01 39.48 -32.94
N ARG A 930 -15.32 39.44 -31.61
CA ARG A 930 -15.46 40.56 -30.63
C ARG A 930 -15.45 39.98 -29.18
N ALA A 931 -14.40 40.21 -28.37
CA ALA A 931 -14.18 41.22 -27.29
C ALA A 931 -14.87 40.90 -25.93
N HIS A 932 -14.18 40.19 -25.01
CA HIS A 932 -13.49 40.67 -23.78
C HIS A 932 -14.27 40.53 -22.45
N ALA A 933 -14.45 39.28 -22.01
CA ALA A 933 -14.03 38.85 -20.66
C ALA A 933 -12.76 38.01 -20.84
N LYS A 934 -11.96 37.70 -19.80
CA LYS A 934 -10.82 36.77 -19.93
C LYS A 934 -11.34 35.42 -20.43
N ASN A 935 -11.36 35.23 -21.75
CA ASN A 935 -11.71 33.95 -22.35
C ASN A 935 -10.49 33.06 -22.18
N SER A 936 -10.57 32.20 -21.17
CA SER A 936 -9.77 30.98 -21.07
C SER A 936 -9.76 30.28 -22.43
N THR A 937 -8.58 29.91 -22.90
CA THR A 937 -8.43 29.11 -24.12
C THR A 937 -9.11 27.73 -23.92
N PRO A 938 -9.42 26.95 -24.98
CA PRO A 938 -9.90 25.58 -24.81
C PRO A 938 -8.99 24.76 -23.88
N HIS A 939 -7.68 24.99 -23.96
CA HIS A 939 -6.69 24.38 -23.09
C HIS A 939 -6.80 24.86 -21.62
N ASP A 940 -7.06 26.15 -21.38
CA ASP A 940 -7.29 26.66 -20.02
C ASP A 940 -8.63 26.16 -19.44
N ASN A 941 -9.64 25.93 -20.28
CA ASN A 941 -10.90 25.33 -19.87
C ASN A 941 -10.74 23.85 -19.51
N GLU A 942 -10.00 23.09 -20.31
CA GLU A 942 -9.63 21.70 -19.99
C GLU A 942 -8.81 21.63 -18.70
N LYS A 943 -7.87 22.56 -18.50
CA LYS A 943 -7.08 22.65 -17.27
C LYS A 943 -7.92 23.03 -16.05
N ALA A 944 -8.80 24.02 -16.18
CA ALA A 944 -9.72 24.41 -15.10
C ALA A 944 -10.69 23.27 -14.76
N GLN A 945 -11.20 22.55 -15.77
CA GLN A 945 -12.07 21.40 -15.57
C GLN A 945 -11.32 20.25 -14.90
N SER A 946 -10.09 19.95 -15.34
CA SER A 946 -9.25 18.92 -14.70
C SER A 946 -8.97 19.23 -13.22
N LEU A 947 -8.69 20.50 -12.89
CA LEU A 947 -8.50 20.93 -11.49
C LEU A 947 -9.81 20.83 -10.70
N ALA A 948 -10.95 21.16 -11.31
CA ALA A 948 -12.25 20.99 -10.68
C ALA A 948 -12.58 19.52 -10.41
N ASP A 949 -12.30 18.63 -11.38
CA ASP A 949 -12.53 17.19 -11.24
C ASP A 949 -11.65 16.58 -10.14
N GLN A 950 -10.40 17.07 -10.01
CA GLN A 950 -9.52 16.73 -8.89
C GLN A 950 -10.09 17.18 -7.55
N GLY A 951 -10.58 18.43 -7.45
CA GLY A 951 -11.25 18.92 -6.25
C GLY A 951 -12.48 18.07 -5.88
N THR A 952 -13.30 17.69 -6.87
CA THR A 952 -14.48 16.84 -6.65
C THR A 952 -14.09 15.43 -6.24
N ALA A 953 -13.07 14.83 -6.85
CA ALA A 953 -12.56 13.52 -6.46
C ALA A 953 -12.04 13.51 -5.02
N LEU A 954 -11.34 14.56 -4.61
CA LEU A 954 -10.87 14.73 -3.23
C LEU A 954 -12.04 14.88 -2.24
N CYS A 955 -13.11 15.59 -2.60
CA CYS A 955 -14.33 15.64 -1.80
C CYS A 955 -14.98 14.26 -1.63
N LEU A 956 -15.06 13.45 -2.69
CA LEU A 956 -15.62 12.09 -2.63
C LEU A 956 -14.80 11.14 -1.75
N GLN A 957 -13.51 11.43 -1.59
CA GLN A 957 -12.59 10.72 -0.69
C GLN A 957 -12.60 11.28 0.74
N ASN A 958 -13.49 12.23 1.06
CA ASN A 958 -13.56 12.93 2.34
C ASN A 958 -12.29 13.73 2.71
N ARG A 959 -11.44 14.07 1.72
CA ARG A 959 -10.20 14.86 1.88
C ARG A 959 -10.50 16.35 1.67
N ILE A 960 -11.36 16.87 2.53
CA ILE A 960 -12.01 18.18 2.39
C ILE A 960 -11.02 19.36 2.41
N ALA A 961 -9.97 19.30 3.26
CA ALA A 961 -8.99 20.38 3.39
C ALA A 961 -8.12 20.56 2.13
N GLU A 962 -7.91 19.49 1.37
CA GLU A 962 -7.07 19.48 0.18
C GLU A 962 -7.84 19.82 -1.09
N ALA A 963 -9.15 19.56 -1.11
CA ALA A 963 -10.02 19.85 -2.24
C ALA A 963 -10.20 21.36 -2.51
N GLU A 964 -10.19 22.20 -1.47
CA GLU A 964 -10.45 23.64 -1.61
C GLU A 964 -9.43 24.38 -2.50
N PRO A 965 -8.10 24.19 -2.35
CA PRO A 965 -7.11 24.75 -3.24
C PRO A 965 -7.37 24.45 -4.73
N PHE A 966 -7.80 23.22 -5.07
CA PHE A 966 -8.07 22.83 -6.45
C PHE A 966 -9.26 23.56 -7.04
N PHE A 967 -10.38 23.67 -6.30
CA PHE A 967 -11.51 24.47 -6.74
C PHE A 967 -11.15 25.95 -6.89
N ARG A 968 -10.38 26.52 -5.96
CA ARG A 968 -9.93 27.92 -6.05
C ARG A 968 -8.99 28.14 -7.24
N GLN A 969 -8.11 27.19 -7.53
CA GLN A 969 -7.23 27.25 -8.71
C GLN A 969 -8.00 27.10 -10.02
N ALA A 970 -8.97 26.17 -10.08
CA ALA A 970 -9.88 26.03 -11.20
C ALA A 970 -10.62 27.34 -11.49
N LEU A 971 -11.18 27.98 -10.45
CA LEU A 971 -11.89 29.25 -10.56
C LEU A 971 -10.97 30.45 -10.84
N ALA A 972 -9.69 30.38 -10.46
CA ALA A 972 -8.69 31.38 -10.83
C ALA A 972 -8.36 31.35 -12.34
N ILE A 973 -8.44 30.16 -12.95
CA ILE A 973 -8.21 29.95 -14.39
C ILE A 973 -9.47 30.26 -15.19
N ASN A 974 -10.62 29.73 -14.78
CA ASN A 974 -11.92 30.04 -15.36
C ASN A 974 -12.96 30.29 -14.25
N PRO A 975 -13.33 31.56 -13.98
CA PRO A 975 -14.31 31.90 -12.95
C PRO A 975 -15.76 31.60 -13.34
N ASN A 976 -16.04 31.27 -14.61
CA ASN A 976 -17.39 31.08 -15.16
C ASN A 976 -17.82 29.61 -15.18
N LEU A 977 -17.50 28.85 -14.12
CA LEU A 977 -17.84 27.44 -13.99
C LEU A 977 -18.86 27.23 -12.85
N PRO A 978 -20.18 27.21 -13.14
CA PRO A 978 -21.22 27.18 -12.12
C PRO A 978 -21.17 25.90 -11.25
N HIS A 979 -20.86 24.74 -11.82
CA HIS A 979 -20.69 23.48 -11.07
C HIS A 979 -19.53 23.52 -10.08
N VAL A 980 -18.45 24.25 -10.39
CA VAL A 980 -17.28 24.39 -9.51
C VAL A 980 -17.60 25.28 -8.31
N HIS A 981 -18.32 26.38 -8.53
CA HIS A 981 -18.84 27.22 -7.44
C HIS A 981 -19.82 26.44 -6.54
N ASN A 982 -20.70 25.62 -7.11
CA ASN A 982 -21.59 24.74 -6.34
C ASN A 982 -20.81 23.71 -5.49
N ASN A 983 -19.82 23.05 -6.08
CA ASN A 983 -19.00 22.06 -5.37
C ASN A 983 -18.13 22.70 -4.28
N LEU A 984 -17.58 23.89 -4.54
CA LEU A 984 -16.89 24.69 -3.52
C LEU A 984 -17.84 25.10 -2.39
N GLY A 985 -19.09 25.46 -2.71
CA GLY A 985 -20.13 25.75 -1.72
C GLY A 985 -20.40 24.55 -0.79
N ASN A 986 -20.57 23.36 -1.36
CA ASN A 986 -20.78 22.12 -0.60
C ASN A 986 -19.58 21.81 0.32
N LEU A 987 -18.36 21.99 -0.18
CA LEU A 987 -17.14 21.85 0.61
C LEU A 987 -17.11 22.85 1.78
N LEU A 988 -17.34 24.13 1.51
CA LEU A 988 -17.31 25.18 2.53
C LEU A 988 -18.40 24.99 3.59
N GLN A 989 -19.56 24.46 3.20
CA GLN A 989 -20.62 24.09 4.13
C GLN A 989 -20.18 22.96 5.07
N SER A 990 -19.54 21.91 4.54
CA SER A 990 -19.03 20.78 5.36
C SER A 990 -17.97 21.22 6.39
N THR A 991 -17.19 22.26 6.08
CA THR A 991 -16.19 22.86 6.98
C THR A 991 -16.77 23.95 7.90
N LYS A 992 -18.10 24.11 7.93
CA LYS A 992 -18.83 25.12 8.72
C LYS A 992 -18.50 26.58 8.38
N ARG A 993 -17.94 26.84 7.19
CA ARG A 993 -17.67 28.19 6.66
C ARG A 993 -18.88 28.73 5.92
N PHE A 994 -19.98 28.90 6.64
CA PHE A 994 -21.30 29.13 6.05
C PHE A 994 -21.42 30.39 5.19
N ALA A 995 -20.76 31.49 5.57
CA ALA A 995 -20.78 32.73 4.78
C ALA A 995 -20.10 32.57 3.41
N ASP A 996 -18.95 31.86 3.37
CA ASP A 996 -18.24 31.59 2.13
C ASP A 996 -19.00 30.59 1.25
N ALA A 997 -19.64 29.59 1.88
CA ALA A 997 -20.49 28.61 1.20
C ALA A 997 -21.68 29.29 0.52
N GLU A 998 -22.38 30.19 1.23
CA GLU A 998 -23.49 30.95 0.66
C GLU A 998 -23.03 31.82 -0.52
N ALA A 999 -21.89 32.50 -0.38
CA ALA A 999 -21.32 33.29 -1.47
C ALA A 999 -21.04 32.43 -2.71
N ALA A 1000 -20.47 31.24 -2.53
CA ALA A 1000 -20.19 30.32 -3.63
C ALA A 1000 -21.47 29.81 -4.32
N PHE A 1001 -22.48 29.38 -3.56
CA PHE A 1001 -23.77 28.96 -4.15
C PHE A 1001 -24.47 30.11 -4.89
N ARG A 1002 -24.48 31.32 -4.32
CA ARG A 1002 -25.05 32.50 -5.00
C ARG A 1002 -24.28 32.86 -6.28
N GLN A 1003 -22.97 32.63 -6.33
CA GLN A 1003 -22.20 32.79 -7.58
C GLN A 1003 -22.54 31.72 -8.61
N ALA A 1004 -22.73 30.46 -8.20
CA ALA A 1004 -23.21 29.41 -9.10
C ALA A 1004 -24.56 29.77 -9.73
N ILE A 1005 -25.50 30.27 -8.91
CA ILE A 1005 -26.83 30.74 -9.35
C ILE A 1005 -26.73 31.98 -10.23
N ALA A 1006 -25.84 32.92 -9.91
CA ALA A 1006 -25.64 34.12 -10.73
C ALA A 1006 -25.12 33.80 -12.14
N LEU A 1007 -24.28 32.76 -12.25
CA LEU A 1007 -23.75 32.26 -13.52
C LEU A 1007 -24.77 31.41 -14.29
N SER A 1008 -25.59 30.63 -13.59
CA SER A 1008 -26.63 29.76 -14.17
C SER A 1008 -27.87 29.76 -13.28
N PRO A 1009 -28.83 30.67 -13.51
CA PRO A 1009 -30.04 30.79 -12.69
C PRO A 1009 -31.00 29.59 -12.77
N ASP A 1010 -30.78 28.69 -13.73
CA ASP A 1010 -31.51 27.43 -13.92
C ASP A 1010 -30.81 26.23 -13.26
N TYR A 1011 -29.74 26.46 -12.49
CA TYR A 1011 -28.96 25.38 -11.87
C TYR A 1011 -29.62 24.86 -10.59
N VAL A 1012 -30.47 23.83 -10.78
CA VAL A 1012 -31.30 23.22 -9.74
C VAL A 1012 -30.52 22.81 -8.48
N ASP A 1013 -29.36 22.15 -8.64
CA ASP A 1013 -28.55 21.69 -7.51
C ASP A 1013 -28.04 22.85 -6.65
N ALA A 1014 -27.72 24.00 -7.25
CA ALA A 1014 -27.24 25.16 -6.52
C ALA A 1014 -28.35 25.81 -5.67
N HIS A 1015 -29.57 25.89 -6.21
CA HIS A 1015 -30.75 26.31 -5.43
C HIS A 1015 -31.06 25.34 -4.29
N TYR A 1016 -31.05 24.04 -4.57
CA TYR A 1016 -31.28 23.00 -3.56
C TYR A 1016 -30.23 23.04 -2.44
N ASN A 1017 -28.94 23.11 -2.78
CA ASN A 1017 -27.84 23.15 -1.81
C ASN A 1017 -27.84 24.45 -1.00
N LEU A 1018 -28.15 25.60 -1.63
CA LEU A 1018 -28.33 26.86 -0.92
C LEU A 1018 -29.51 26.77 0.07
N GLY A 1019 -30.62 26.16 -0.32
CA GLY A 1019 -31.75 25.88 0.57
C GLY A 1019 -31.35 25.04 1.79
N ASN A 1020 -30.56 23.98 1.58
CA ASN A 1020 -30.03 23.14 2.67
C ASN A 1020 -29.13 23.94 3.63
N LEU A 1021 -28.23 24.76 3.09
CA LEU A 1021 -27.37 25.64 3.87
C LEU A 1021 -28.18 26.64 4.70
N LEU A 1022 -29.11 27.35 4.06
CA LEU A 1022 -29.97 28.36 4.71
C LEU A 1022 -30.83 27.75 5.82
N LYS A 1023 -31.34 26.53 5.63
CA LYS A 1023 -32.03 25.77 6.67
C LYS A 1023 -31.11 25.52 7.87
N SER A 1024 -29.88 25.08 7.63
CA SER A 1024 -28.91 24.76 8.70
C SER A 1024 -28.49 25.98 9.54
N ILE A 1025 -28.56 27.19 8.97
CA ILE A 1025 -28.30 28.45 9.68
C ILE A 1025 -29.58 29.19 10.10
N HIS A 1026 -30.71 28.49 10.14
CA HIS A 1026 -32.02 28.97 10.60
C HIS A 1026 -32.63 30.14 9.81
N ARG A 1027 -32.23 30.35 8.55
CA ARG A 1027 -32.83 31.33 7.62
C ARG A 1027 -33.97 30.70 6.83
N PHE A 1028 -34.99 30.25 7.56
CA PHE A 1028 -36.05 29.39 7.04
C PHE A 1028 -36.85 29.98 5.87
N SER A 1029 -37.18 31.28 5.92
CA SER A 1029 -37.94 31.92 4.83
C SER A 1029 -37.16 31.96 3.51
N GLU A 1030 -35.84 32.12 3.57
CA GLU A 1030 -35.00 32.09 2.37
C GLU A 1030 -34.77 30.65 1.90
N ALA A 1031 -34.57 29.71 2.82
CA ALA A 1031 -34.48 28.29 2.49
C ALA A 1031 -35.72 27.77 1.76
N GLU A 1032 -36.91 28.15 2.23
CA GLU A 1032 -38.18 27.82 1.58
C GLU A 1032 -38.23 28.36 0.14
N ASN A 1033 -37.86 29.63 -0.05
CA ASN A 1033 -37.83 30.23 -1.39
C ASN A 1033 -36.89 29.48 -2.33
N GLU A 1034 -35.69 29.11 -1.88
CA GLU A 1034 -34.72 28.37 -2.70
C GLU A 1034 -35.19 26.96 -3.05
N TYR A 1035 -35.85 26.25 -2.11
CA TYR A 1035 -36.49 24.97 -2.43
C TYR A 1035 -37.63 25.12 -3.44
N LEU A 1036 -38.47 26.15 -3.30
CA LEU A 1036 -39.54 26.43 -4.25
C LEU A 1036 -39.00 26.80 -5.63
N LEU A 1037 -37.87 27.51 -5.71
CA LEU A 1037 -37.18 27.81 -6.96
C LEU A 1037 -36.63 26.53 -7.60
N ALA A 1038 -35.93 25.69 -6.84
CA ALA A 1038 -35.48 24.37 -7.33
C ALA A 1038 -36.65 23.51 -7.85
N LEU A 1039 -37.79 23.53 -7.17
CA LEU A 1039 -39.00 22.82 -7.57
C LEU A 1039 -39.71 23.45 -8.78
N SER A 1040 -39.61 24.76 -8.98
CA SER A 1040 -40.15 25.42 -10.17
C SER A 1040 -39.35 25.07 -11.44
N LEU A 1041 -38.04 24.86 -11.28
CA LEU A 1041 -37.14 24.41 -12.35
C LEU A 1041 -37.26 22.89 -12.59
N GLN A 1042 -37.37 22.10 -11.52
CA GLN A 1042 -37.53 20.65 -11.58
C GLN A 1042 -38.64 20.17 -10.62
N PRO A 1043 -39.91 20.12 -11.08
CA PRO A 1043 -41.07 19.77 -10.25
C PRO A 1043 -41.03 18.38 -9.60
N ASN A 1044 -40.20 17.47 -10.14
CA ASN A 1044 -40.06 16.10 -9.67
C ASN A 1044 -38.80 15.89 -8.81
N HIS A 1045 -38.18 16.95 -8.28
CA HIS A 1045 -36.97 16.85 -7.44
C HIS A 1045 -37.30 16.35 -6.02
N ALA A 1046 -37.24 15.03 -5.79
CA ALA A 1046 -37.63 14.40 -4.53
C ALA A 1046 -36.88 14.95 -3.30
N GLY A 1047 -35.57 15.21 -3.42
CA GLY A 1047 -34.76 15.79 -2.33
C GLY A 1047 -35.21 17.19 -1.90
N ALA A 1048 -35.75 17.98 -2.83
CA ALA A 1048 -36.23 19.33 -2.53
C ALA A 1048 -37.62 19.27 -1.88
N HIS A 1049 -38.50 18.37 -2.35
CA HIS A 1049 -39.79 18.10 -1.71
C HIS A 1049 -39.63 17.59 -0.27
N ILE A 1050 -38.72 16.64 0.00
CA ILE A 1050 -38.55 16.11 1.36
C ILE A 1050 -37.97 17.16 2.32
N ASN A 1051 -37.00 17.97 1.88
CA ASN A 1051 -36.39 18.99 2.72
C ASN A 1051 -37.32 20.18 2.94
N LEU A 1052 -38.12 20.55 1.93
CA LEU A 1052 -39.22 21.51 2.08
C LEU A 1052 -40.28 20.97 3.05
N GLY A 1053 -40.69 19.70 2.92
CA GLY A 1053 -41.63 19.06 3.84
C GLY A 1053 -41.13 19.07 5.29
N ASN A 1054 -39.85 18.76 5.51
CA ASN A 1054 -39.23 18.82 6.83
C ASN A 1054 -39.21 20.25 7.40
N LEU A 1055 -38.89 21.25 6.57
CA LEU A 1055 -38.90 22.66 6.97
C LEU A 1055 -40.32 23.15 7.35
N LEU A 1056 -41.32 22.75 6.57
CA LEU A 1056 -42.73 23.06 6.81
C LEU A 1056 -43.23 22.38 8.09
N LEU A 1057 -42.81 21.13 8.34
CA LEU A 1057 -43.11 20.39 9.57
C LEU A 1057 -42.52 21.08 10.81
N GLU A 1058 -41.28 21.58 10.73
CA GLU A 1058 -40.64 22.37 11.79
C GLU A 1058 -41.36 23.71 12.02
N SER A 1059 -41.91 24.30 10.95
CA SER A 1059 -42.68 25.55 10.99
C SER A 1059 -44.16 25.36 11.37
N ASN A 1060 -44.57 24.16 11.78
CA ASN A 1060 -45.94 23.76 12.11
C ASN A 1060 -46.97 23.97 10.96
N ARG A 1061 -46.48 23.98 9.72
CA ARG A 1061 -47.26 24.12 8.47
C ARG A 1061 -47.67 22.74 7.94
N PHE A 1062 -48.44 22.02 8.75
CA PHE A 1062 -48.68 20.58 8.55
C PHE A 1062 -49.36 20.22 7.21
N PRO A 1063 -50.40 20.92 6.72
CA PRO A 1063 -51.04 20.54 5.45
C PRO A 1063 -50.08 20.60 4.25
N GLU A 1064 -49.21 21.60 4.22
CA GLU A 1064 -48.24 21.81 3.14
C GLU A 1064 -47.09 20.81 3.24
N ALA A 1065 -46.66 20.48 4.46
CA ALA A 1065 -45.69 19.42 4.71
C ALA A 1065 -46.23 18.04 4.28
N GLU A 1066 -47.51 17.74 4.52
CA GLU A 1066 -48.14 16.49 4.07
C GLU A 1066 -48.15 16.39 2.54
N VAL A 1067 -48.48 17.48 1.84
CA VAL A 1067 -48.43 17.53 0.36
C VAL A 1067 -47.01 17.26 -0.13
N ALA A 1068 -46.01 17.89 0.47
CA ALA A 1068 -44.61 17.70 0.08
C ALA A 1068 -44.15 16.25 0.28
N PHE A 1069 -44.42 15.63 1.43
CA PHE A 1069 -44.08 14.22 1.67
C PHE A 1069 -44.85 13.26 0.76
N ARG A 1070 -46.15 13.47 0.56
CA ARG A 1070 -46.95 12.65 -0.37
C ARG A 1070 -46.47 12.78 -1.80
N ARG A 1071 -46.01 13.97 -2.22
CA ARG A 1071 -45.42 14.16 -3.54
C ARG A 1071 -44.14 13.35 -3.73
N VAL A 1072 -43.29 13.24 -2.70
CA VAL A 1072 -42.14 12.32 -2.72
C VAL A 1072 -42.62 10.88 -2.90
N LEU A 1073 -43.66 10.46 -2.17
CA LEU A 1073 -44.21 9.10 -2.25
C LEU A 1073 -44.95 8.80 -3.56
N GLU A 1074 -45.48 9.82 -4.25
CA GLU A 1074 -46.01 9.68 -5.62
C GLU A 1074 -44.89 9.44 -6.64
N LEU A 1075 -43.75 10.11 -6.47
CA LEU A 1075 -42.58 10.00 -7.34
C LEU A 1075 -41.79 8.72 -7.06
N GLN A 1076 -41.66 8.36 -5.78
CA GLN A 1076 -40.86 7.26 -5.25
C GLN A 1076 -41.64 6.57 -4.10
N PRO A 1077 -42.54 5.63 -4.42
CA PRO A 1077 -43.38 4.95 -3.41
C PRO A 1077 -42.61 4.14 -2.37
N ASP A 1078 -41.36 3.78 -2.68
CA ASP A 1078 -40.43 3.00 -1.87
C ASP A 1078 -39.43 3.87 -1.07
N TYR A 1079 -39.59 5.20 -1.05
CA TYR A 1079 -38.71 6.11 -0.32
C TYR A 1079 -38.95 6.05 1.20
N ALA A 1080 -38.22 5.18 1.88
CA ALA A 1080 -38.41 4.87 3.32
C ALA A 1080 -38.34 6.11 4.22
N ASP A 1081 -37.44 7.06 3.96
CA ASP A 1081 -37.32 8.28 4.77
C ASP A 1081 -38.52 9.22 4.62
N ALA A 1082 -39.19 9.22 3.46
CA ALA A 1082 -40.43 9.98 3.27
C ALA A 1082 -41.58 9.35 4.04
N HIS A 1083 -41.66 8.01 4.10
CA HIS A 1083 -42.62 7.32 4.96
C HIS A 1083 -42.35 7.61 6.44
N ASN A 1084 -41.07 7.62 6.88
CA ASN A 1084 -40.70 7.99 8.24
C ASN A 1084 -41.05 9.46 8.57
N ASN A 1085 -40.75 10.39 7.67
CA ASN A 1085 -41.05 11.82 7.88
C ASN A 1085 -42.57 12.10 7.83
N LEU A 1086 -43.30 11.38 6.98
CA LEU A 1086 -44.76 11.39 6.98
C LEU A 1086 -45.30 10.83 8.32
N GLY A 1087 -44.71 9.75 8.83
CA GLY A 1087 -45.02 9.21 10.17
C GLY A 1087 -44.83 10.24 11.27
N ASN A 1088 -43.73 11.00 11.24
CA ASN A 1088 -43.45 12.08 12.20
C ASN A 1088 -44.51 13.19 12.15
N LEU A 1089 -44.91 13.59 10.94
CA LEU A 1089 -46.00 14.55 10.72
C LEU A 1089 -47.35 14.02 11.25
N LEU A 1090 -47.69 12.79 10.92
CA LEU A 1090 -48.94 12.15 11.33
C LEU A 1090 -49.01 12.00 12.86
N LYS A 1091 -47.89 11.66 13.49
CA LYS A 1091 -47.77 11.63 14.96
C LYS A 1091 -48.03 13.01 15.56
N LYS A 1092 -47.37 14.07 15.04
CA LYS A 1092 -47.57 15.46 15.52
C LYS A 1092 -49.01 15.97 15.34
N THR A 1093 -49.73 15.45 14.35
CA THR A 1093 -51.14 15.78 14.08
C THR A 1093 -52.13 14.82 14.77
N HIS A 1094 -51.64 13.98 15.70
CA HIS A 1094 -52.42 13.00 16.46
C HIS A 1094 -53.15 11.93 15.61
N ARG A 1095 -52.68 11.67 14.39
CA ARG A 1095 -53.16 10.58 13.53
C ARG A 1095 -52.34 9.31 13.77
N LEU A 1096 -52.42 8.78 14.99
CA LEU A 1096 -51.49 7.77 15.52
C LEU A 1096 -51.49 6.45 14.70
N THR A 1097 -52.66 5.97 14.26
CA THR A 1097 -52.76 4.76 13.44
C THR A 1097 -52.10 4.90 12.07
N ASP A 1098 -52.27 6.06 11.43
CA ASP A 1098 -51.61 6.35 10.15
C ASP A 1098 -50.10 6.51 10.34
N ALA A 1099 -49.67 7.10 11.46
CA ALA A 1099 -48.26 7.25 11.81
C ALA A 1099 -47.58 5.89 12.00
N GLU A 1100 -48.22 4.97 12.73
CA GLU A 1100 -47.74 3.60 12.90
C GLU A 1100 -47.61 2.89 11.54
N ALA A 1101 -48.64 2.99 10.69
CA ALA A 1101 -48.61 2.40 9.36
C ALA A 1101 -47.46 2.96 8.50
N ALA A 1102 -47.21 4.27 8.58
CA ALA A 1102 -46.12 4.93 7.87
C ALA A 1102 -44.74 4.48 8.38
N TYR A 1103 -44.52 4.39 9.70
CA TYR A 1103 -43.26 3.87 10.25
C TYR A 1103 -43.05 2.40 9.90
N ARG A 1104 -44.08 1.56 10.03
CA ARG A 1104 -44.00 0.14 9.62
C ARG A 1104 -43.74 0.00 8.13
N ARG A 1105 -44.27 0.88 7.29
CA ARG A 1105 -43.96 0.91 5.86
C ARG A 1105 -42.51 1.30 5.61
N ALA A 1106 -41.99 2.31 6.31
CA ALA A 1106 -40.58 2.68 6.24
C ALA A 1106 -39.66 1.51 6.64
N ILE A 1107 -40.00 0.78 7.71
CA ILE A 1107 -39.26 -0.41 8.17
C ILE A 1107 -39.41 -1.59 7.20
N ALA A 1108 -40.58 -1.81 6.61
CA ALA A 1108 -40.79 -2.88 5.63
C ALA A 1108 -40.00 -2.64 4.34
N LEU A 1109 -39.88 -1.38 3.92
CA LEU A 1109 -39.08 -0.97 2.77
C LEU A 1109 -37.58 -1.02 3.09
N GLN A 1110 -37.21 -0.61 4.30
CA GLN A 1110 -35.83 -0.58 4.77
C GLN A 1110 -35.74 -1.13 6.21
N PRO A 1111 -35.52 -2.45 6.37
CA PRO A 1111 -35.48 -3.10 7.69
C PRO A 1111 -34.40 -2.56 8.63
N ASN A 1112 -33.35 -1.92 8.09
CA ASN A 1112 -32.28 -1.27 8.85
C ASN A 1112 -32.50 0.24 9.06
N ASN A 1113 -33.69 0.78 8.83
CA ASN A 1113 -34.00 2.19 9.11
C ASN A 1113 -34.16 2.41 10.63
N VAL A 1114 -33.03 2.70 11.28
CA VAL A 1114 -32.95 2.83 12.75
C VAL A 1114 -33.80 4.01 13.25
N MET A 1115 -33.91 5.09 12.48
CA MET A 1115 -34.75 6.24 12.82
C MET A 1115 -36.23 5.85 12.85
N ALA A 1116 -36.71 5.11 11.85
CA ALA A 1116 -38.09 4.63 11.80
C ALA A 1116 -38.40 3.62 12.92
N LEU A 1117 -37.46 2.72 13.25
CA LEU A 1117 -37.58 1.80 14.39
C LEU A 1117 -37.66 2.54 15.72
N ASN A 1118 -36.79 3.53 15.93
CA ASN A 1118 -36.81 4.36 17.13
C ASN A 1118 -38.11 5.18 17.21
N ASN A 1119 -38.55 5.79 16.12
CA ASN A 1119 -39.80 6.57 16.09
C ASN A 1119 -41.04 5.69 16.32
N LEU A 1120 -41.05 4.48 15.77
CA LEU A 1120 -42.08 3.48 16.05
C LEU A 1120 -42.06 3.08 17.52
N GLY A 1121 -40.89 2.80 18.09
CA GLY A 1121 -40.75 2.48 19.52
C GLY A 1121 -41.28 3.59 20.43
N ILE A 1122 -40.99 4.86 20.12
CA ILE A 1122 -41.53 6.00 20.87
C ILE A 1122 -43.06 6.06 20.76
N LEU A 1123 -43.61 5.88 19.55
CA LEU A 1123 -45.07 5.88 19.34
C LEU A 1123 -45.76 4.76 20.13
N LEU A 1124 -45.18 3.55 20.12
CA LEU A 1124 -45.69 2.38 20.84
C LEU A 1124 -45.58 2.55 22.36
N LEU A 1125 -44.53 3.22 22.84
CA LEU A 1125 -44.37 3.58 24.24
C LEU A 1125 -45.47 4.57 24.69
N GLU A 1126 -45.75 5.60 23.90
CA GLU A 1126 -46.86 6.54 24.15
C GLU A 1126 -48.22 5.83 24.16
N ASP A 1127 -48.39 4.78 23.34
CA ASP A 1127 -49.58 3.91 23.30
C ASP A 1127 -49.57 2.79 24.37
N GLN A 1128 -48.61 2.80 25.30
CA GLN A 1128 -48.44 1.80 26.38
C GLN A 1128 -48.24 0.35 25.90
N GLN A 1129 -47.83 0.15 24.64
CA GLN A 1129 -47.47 -1.16 24.09
C GLN A 1129 -46.01 -1.51 24.42
N PHE A 1130 -45.70 -1.63 25.71
CA PHE A 1130 -44.33 -1.71 26.23
C PHE A 1130 -43.47 -2.82 25.59
N SER A 1131 -44.05 -4.01 25.34
CA SER A 1131 -43.33 -5.13 24.71
C SER A 1131 -42.91 -4.80 23.27
N ASN A 1132 -43.84 -4.26 22.47
CA ASN A 1132 -43.57 -3.93 21.07
C ASN A 1132 -42.59 -2.74 20.96
N ALA A 1133 -42.65 -1.80 21.91
CA ALA A 1133 -41.70 -0.71 22.03
C ALA A 1133 -40.29 -1.21 22.37
N GLU A 1134 -40.17 -2.16 23.32
CA GLU A 1134 -38.89 -2.78 23.68
C GLU A 1134 -38.27 -3.49 22.48
N ASP A 1135 -39.06 -4.29 21.74
CA ASP A 1135 -38.60 -5.00 20.55
C ASP A 1135 -38.08 -4.03 19.48
N ALA A 1136 -38.79 -2.92 19.25
CA ALA A 1136 -38.37 -1.90 18.29
C ALA A 1136 -37.06 -1.22 18.71
N PHE A 1137 -36.89 -0.85 19.98
CA PHE A 1137 -35.64 -0.23 20.46
C PHE A 1137 -34.47 -1.21 20.48
N ARG A 1138 -34.67 -2.46 20.90
CA ARG A 1138 -33.62 -3.48 20.89
C ARG A 1138 -33.21 -3.84 19.46
N LEU A 1139 -34.15 -3.90 18.53
CA LEU A 1139 -33.85 -4.09 17.11
C LEU A 1139 -33.05 -2.89 16.56
N ALA A 1140 -33.46 -1.65 16.87
CA ALA A 1140 -32.71 -0.45 16.52
C ALA A 1140 -31.26 -0.47 17.04
N ILE A 1141 -31.05 -0.86 18.30
CA ILE A 1141 -29.72 -1.01 18.91
C ILE A 1141 -28.91 -2.13 18.26
N SER A 1142 -29.53 -3.27 17.97
CA SER A 1142 -28.83 -4.39 17.33
C SER A 1142 -28.31 -4.04 15.93
N LEU A 1143 -29.05 -3.18 15.21
CA LEU A 1143 -28.68 -2.71 13.88
C LEU A 1143 -27.66 -1.58 13.92
N HIS A 1144 -27.68 -0.74 14.97
CA HIS A 1144 -26.69 0.31 15.18
C HIS A 1144 -26.28 0.43 16.66
N PRO A 1145 -25.26 -0.35 17.10
CA PRO A 1145 -24.83 -0.44 18.50
C PRO A 1145 -24.32 0.86 19.14
N THR A 1146 -24.25 1.95 18.38
CA THR A 1146 -23.81 3.28 18.83
C THR A 1146 -24.91 4.35 18.75
N HIS A 1147 -26.17 3.99 18.48
CA HIS A 1147 -27.27 4.96 18.37
C HIS A 1147 -27.74 5.49 19.75
N PRO A 1148 -27.45 6.75 20.13
CA PRO A 1148 -27.69 7.24 21.49
C PRO A 1148 -29.18 7.33 21.85
N ASP A 1149 -30.03 7.80 20.93
CA ASP A 1149 -31.47 7.97 21.23
C ASP A 1149 -32.19 6.64 21.49
N ALA A 1150 -31.85 5.58 20.76
CA ALA A 1150 -32.44 4.26 20.95
C ALA A 1150 -32.07 3.66 22.33
N PHE A 1151 -30.82 3.83 22.78
CA PHE A 1151 -30.42 3.46 24.14
C PHE A 1151 -31.13 4.31 25.20
N ASN A 1152 -31.22 5.62 25.01
CA ASN A 1152 -31.91 6.51 25.94
C ASN A 1152 -33.40 6.17 26.06
N ASN A 1153 -34.07 5.90 24.93
CA ASN A 1153 -35.48 5.53 24.91
C ASN A 1153 -35.74 4.15 25.50
N LEU A 1154 -34.85 3.17 25.26
CA LEU A 1154 -34.90 1.87 25.94
C LEU A 1154 -34.71 2.02 27.46
N GLY A 1155 -33.73 2.83 27.90
CA GLY A 1155 -33.52 3.11 29.32
C GLY A 1155 -34.73 3.79 29.97
N ASN A 1156 -35.39 4.72 29.28
CA ASN A 1156 -36.63 5.34 29.75
C ASN A 1156 -37.77 4.33 29.88
N LEU A 1157 -37.95 3.45 28.88
CA LEU A 1157 -38.92 2.35 28.91
C LEU A 1157 -38.65 1.39 30.08
N LEU A 1158 -37.39 1.01 30.31
CA LEU A 1158 -36.99 0.11 31.39
C LEU A 1158 -37.22 0.74 32.77
N LYS A 1159 -36.98 2.05 32.93
CA LYS A 1159 -37.36 2.79 34.14
C LYS A 1159 -38.86 2.80 34.38
N GLU A 1160 -39.65 3.05 33.33
CA GLU A 1160 -41.11 3.08 33.42
C GLU A 1160 -41.70 1.71 33.78
N THR A 1161 -41.07 0.63 33.31
CA THR A 1161 -41.41 -0.76 33.64
C THR A 1161 -40.73 -1.30 34.92
N LYS A 1162 -40.04 -0.45 35.68
CA LYS A 1162 -39.37 -0.75 36.97
C LYS A 1162 -38.21 -1.77 36.89
N ARG A 1163 -37.55 -1.92 35.74
CA ARG A 1163 -36.35 -2.76 35.53
C ARG A 1163 -35.07 -1.93 35.69
N LEU A 1164 -34.85 -1.39 36.89
CA LEU A 1164 -33.83 -0.35 37.15
C LEU A 1164 -32.37 -0.81 36.97
N ASP A 1165 -32.08 -2.10 37.13
CA ASP A 1165 -30.71 -2.62 36.97
C ASP A 1165 -30.30 -2.79 35.49
N GLU A 1166 -31.28 -2.95 34.60
CA GLU A 1166 -31.06 -3.05 33.15
C GLU A 1166 -31.11 -1.67 32.45
N ALA A 1167 -31.73 -0.68 33.11
CA ALA A 1167 -31.96 0.68 32.61
C ALA A 1167 -30.77 1.60 32.88
#